data_AF-A0A7X3GM93-F1
#
_entry.id   AF-A0A7X3GM93-F1
#
_cell.length_a   1.000
_cell.length_b   1.000
_cell.length_c   1.000
_cell.angle_alpha   90.00
_cell.angle_beta   90.00
_cell.angle_gamma   90.00
#
_symmetry.space_group_name_H-M   'P 1'
#
loop_
_entity.id
_entity.type
_entity.pdbx_description
1 polymer ?
#
loop_
_entity_poly.entity_id
_entity_poly.type
_entity_poly.pdbx_seq_one_letter_code
_entity_poly.pdbx_strand_id
1 'polypeptide(L)'
;MSRTVDPIDHLYQMVKDGISYGIVHQVAEDESHSGRTIRIHDQQLINFGLCSYLGIEADERLKQGVIDAVNQHGVQYSVSRAYVSNRLYTELEDLLGQMFGGKHVLVTQNTTLGHLAALPVIIEPNDAVLVDFQVHNSVQTTLSQLRTKKVHIEYIRNDDMEQLEERIVALQDQHRRIWYLCDGIYSMYGNAASITTLESLLNRYEKFHLYIDDAHGMSWSGKHGRGFVLNQIEQHERMIVVVSLSKSFSAGGGAIVFPNFDLYHKVRSCGGPMIFSIPINPPTLGAAVASAKLHLSDELPALQNQLMENIRYFNQMAEAYQLPLVNATENPIRFIGVGLPKLAYAVVSRLQELGFYTNIAAYPAVPMRRCGIRITVTNHHTKEDILALVQAIADVLPVMVREGGSSMDKLYKTFKMPSPETNPESLLADRENGSNSGSLTIEHYASIQAIEPEEWNRLLGGRGFEWDFLHCLERTFENQPLLENNWAFHYYIVRDAAGVPILATYCTAVLLKDDILETGEVSKAVEQLRIDNPYYLTSNYLVMGSLLTEGNHLYLNRQGNWQEALSMFIEELQAEQARCQASTIMLRDFSIDDEELAGWMNQHGYLNRLMPESNVLTLQCEDEHDYVSQLSRSARALIRKEVLSLEHMFEVDILTCDSPAPSMELIEDLHNLYLNVQRRKHDINLFALPMNLWLEMLKHPGWELLVFRIAPEHGGDPDGRPVGFMSCYKGKDHYVMSMVGINSQYTESHHLYRQTFYQSIKRAIQLKLPVVHLGIDANKEKQRFGAETHATCVYYQTTDHYAFQVLENIKANLGNALAVTR
;
A
#
# COMPACT_ATOMS: atom_id res chain seq x y z
N MET A 1 2.61 -18.76 14.55
CA MET A 1 1.88 -17.54 14.92
C MET A 1 1.85 -16.64 13.70
N SER A 2 0.69 -16.04 13.38
CA SER A 2 0.55 -15.23 12.16
C SER A 2 1.54 -14.06 12.18
N ARG A 3 2.29 -13.85 11.08
CA ARG A 3 3.34 -12.82 10.96
C ARG A 3 2.79 -11.41 10.73
N THR A 4 1.51 -11.18 11.03
CA THR A 4 0.78 -9.96 10.69
C THR A 4 -0.09 -9.54 11.87
N VAL A 5 -0.06 -8.25 12.23
CA VAL A 5 -1.27 -7.62 12.77
C VAL A 5 -2.34 -7.82 11.71
N ASP A 6 -3.47 -8.41 12.08
CA ASP A 6 -4.54 -8.67 11.12
C ASP A 6 -4.97 -7.32 10.51
N PRO A 7 -4.99 -7.16 9.17
CA PRO A 7 -5.50 -5.94 8.54
C PRO A 7 -6.90 -5.55 9.06
N ILE A 8 -7.70 -6.52 9.46
CA ILE A 8 -9.01 -6.30 10.10
C ILE A 8 -8.87 -5.68 11.48
N ASP A 9 -7.90 -6.11 12.30
CA ASP A 9 -7.66 -5.52 13.63
C ASP A 9 -7.24 -4.05 13.51
N HIS A 10 -6.39 -3.72 12.52
CA HIS A 10 -6.00 -2.34 12.26
C HIS A 10 -7.18 -1.49 11.78
N LEU A 11 -7.96 -2.00 10.82
CA LEU A 11 -9.19 -1.35 10.37
C LEU A 11 -10.16 -1.13 11.54
N TYR A 12 -10.33 -2.14 12.39
CA TYR A 12 -11.20 -2.06 13.56
C TYR A 12 -10.72 -1.01 14.56
N GLN A 13 -9.41 -0.90 14.80
CA GLN A 13 -8.85 0.14 15.64
C GLN A 13 -9.10 1.54 15.06
N MET A 14 -8.93 1.75 13.75
CA MET A 14 -9.25 3.01 13.10
C MET A 14 -10.74 3.39 13.23
N VAL A 15 -11.64 2.40 13.11
CA VAL A 15 -13.07 2.60 13.33
C VAL A 15 -13.36 2.98 14.79
N LYS A 16 -12.70 2.33 15.77
CA LYS A 16 -12.82 2.68 17.19
C LYS A 16 -12.35 4.11 17.47
N ASP A 17 -11.26 4.53 16.84
CA ASP A 17 -10.78 5.90 16.95
C ASP A 17 -11.83 6.87 16.40
N GLY A 18 -12.36 6.64 15.19
CA GLY A 18 -13.44 7.45 14.63
C GLY A 18 -14.72 7.49 15.48
N ILE A 19 -15.08 6.38 16.15
CA ILE A 19 -16.18 6.35 17.13
C ILE A 19 -15.87 7.22 18.35
N SER A 20 -14.62 7.20 18.84
CA SER A 20 -14.21 8.03 20.00
C SER A 20 -14.26 9.54 19.71
N TYR A 21 -14.04 9.93 18.46
CA TYR A 21 -14.26 11.30 17.97
C TYR A 21 -15.74 11.62 17.69
N GLY A 22 -16.61 10.62 17.83
CA GLY A 22 -18.04 10.75 17.62
C GLY A 22 -18.46 10.91 16.17
N ILE A 23 -17.63 10.54 15.18
CA ILE A 23 -17.85 10.82 13.74
C ILE A 23 -18.11 9.57 12.88
N VAL A 24 -18.03 8.37 13.45
CA VAL A 24 -18.27 7.09 12.78
C VAL A 24 -19.43 6.35 13.47
N HIS A 25 -20.24 5.63 12.69
CA HIS A 25 -21.44 4.90 13.15
C HIS A 25 -22.47 5.80 13.86
N GLN A 26 -22.59 7.05 13.42
CA GLN A 26 -23.61 7.97 13.90
C GLN A 26 -25.01 7.55 13.46
N VAL A 27 -26.02 8.00 14.22
CA VAL A 27 -27.43 7.78 13.93
C VAL A 27 -28.08 9.13 13.65
N ALA A 28 -28.80 9.23 12.53
CA ALA A 28 -29.63 10.39 12.23
C ALA A 28 -30.92 10.36 13.08
N GLU A 29 -31.27 11.48 13.69
CA GLU A 29 -32.36 11.62 14.66
C GLU A 29 -33.56 12.40 14.08
N ASP A 30 -33.54 12.71 12.78
CA ASP A 30 -34.62 13.44 12.12
C ASP A 30 -35.91 12.60 12.04
N GLU A 31 -37.06 13.23 12.35
CA GLU A 31 -38.37 12.62 12.12
C GLU A 31 -38.81 12.68 10.65
N SER A 32 -38.20 13.60 9.87
CA SER A 32 -38.51 13.81 8.46
C SER A 32 -37.25 14.20 7.68
N HIS A 33 -37.11 13.69 6.45
CA HIS A 33 -35.96 13.96 5.59
C HIS A 33 -36.04 15.35 4.95
N SER A 34 -35.09 16.22 5.30
CA SER A 34 -34.92 17.56 4.72
C SER A 34 -34.01 17.56 3.48
N GLY A 35 -33.06 16.62 3.41
CA GLY A 35 -31.96 16.64 2.43
C GLY A 35 -30.89 17.68 2.76
N ARG A 36 -31.27 18.94 2.98
CA ARG A 36 -30.35 20.03 3.33
C ARG A 36 -29.73 19.89 4.73
N THR A 37 -30.50 19.41 5.69
CA THR A 37 -30.08 19.30 7.09
C THR A 37 -30.17 17.87 7.61
N ILE A 38 -29.35 17.54 8.60
CA ILE A 38 -29.36 16.26 9.33
C ILE A 38 -29.19 16.53 10.83
N ARG A 39 -29.93 15.82 11.68
CA ARG A 39 -29.82 15.91 13.14
C ARG A 39 -29.02 14.73 13.69
N ILE A 40 -27.95 15.02 14.42
CA ILE A 40 -27.05 14.02 15.04
C ILE A 40 -26.67 14.52 16.42
N HIS A 41 -26.80 13.68 17.45
CA HIS A 41 -26.49 14.03 18.85
C HIS A 41 -27.24 15.31 19.30
N ASP A 42 -28.53 15.39 19.00
CA ASP A 42 -29.40 16.55 19.25
C ASP A 42 -28.98 17.86 18.55
N GLN A 43 -28.00 17.83 17.64
CA GLN A 43 -27.53 18.99 16.89
C GLN A 43 -28.02 18.94 15.43
N GLN A 44 -28.60 20.03 14.95
CA GLN A 44 -28.97 20.19 13.54
C GLN A 44 -27.76 20.69 12.74
N LEU A 45 -27.39 19.94 11.71
CA LEU A 45 -26.20 20.16 10.88
C LEU A 45 -26.61 20.35 9.41
N ILE A 46 -25.83 21.10 8.64
CA ILE A 46 -25.95 21.17 7.17
C ILE A 46 -25.28 19.94 6.56
N ASN A 47 -25.98 19.24 5.67
CA ASN A 47 -25.62 17.90 5.23
C ASN A 47 -24.84 17.87 3.90
N PHE A 48 -23.52 17.86 3.99
CA PHE A 48 -22.62 17.68 2.85
C PHE A 48 -22.19 16.22 2.64
N GLY A 49 -22.96 15.26 3.14
CA GLY A 49 -22.66 13.83 3.08
C GLY A 49 -23.51 13.02 2.07
N LEU A 50 -24.60 13.59 1.55
CA LEU A 50 -25.54 12.89 0.67
C LEU A 50 -25.05 12.76 -0.76
N CYS A 51 -25.17 11.54 -1.31
CA CYS A 51 -24.93 11.29 -2.73
C CYS A 51 -26.19 11.50 -3.61
N SER A 52 -27.24 12.15 -3.08
CA SER A 52 -28.44 12.52 -3.85
C SER A 52 -28.26 13.88 -4.51
N TYR A 53 -27.40 13.94 -5.53
CA TYR A 53 -26.86 15.20 -6.05
C TYR A 53 -27.94 16.17 -6.57
N LEU A 54 -28.94 15.68 -7.30
CA LEU A 54 -30.05 16.52 -7.79
C LEU A 54 -31.09 16.87 -6.71
N GLY A 55 -31.05 16.24 -5.53
CA GLY A 55 -31.94 16.55 -4.41
C GLY A 55 -33.42 16.18 -4.61
N ILE A 56 -33.73 15.20 -5.47
CA ILE A 56 -35.11 14.85 -5.85
C ILE A 56 -35.75 13.75 -4.98
N GLU A 57 -35.05 13.23 -3.96
CA GLU A 57 -35.55 12.14 -3.11
C GLU A 57 -36.77 12.51 -2.26
N ALA A 58 -37.04 13.81 -2.09
CA ALA A 58 -38.21 14.33 -1.40
C ALA A 58 -39.36 14.73 -2.35
N ASP A 59 -39.21 14.55 -3.68
CA ASP A 59 -40.22 14.92 -4.67
C ASP A 59 -41.52 14.12 -4.47
N GLU A 60 -42.66 14.82 -4.43
CA GLU A 60 -43.98 14.23 -4.17
C GLU A 60 -44.39 13.22 -5.25
N ARG A 61 -43.92 13.35 -6.49
CA ARG A 61 -44.19 12.39 -7.56
C ARG A 61 -43.53 11.05 -7.29
N LEU A 62 -42.32 11.05 -6.74
CA LEU A 62 -41.59 9.83 -6.36
C LEU A 62 -42.30 9.16 -5.18
N LYS A 63 -42.68 9.93 -4.15
CA LYS A 63 -43.48 9.44 -3.02
C LYS A 63 -44.80 8.83 -3.48
N GLN A 64 -45.50 9.48 -4.41
CA GLN A 64 -46.74 8.95 -4.97
C GLN A 64 -46.48 7.65 -5.74
N GLY A 65 -45.37 7.56 -6.50
CA GLY A 65 -44.95 6.32 -7.15
C GLY A 65 -44.76 5.16 -6.18
N VAL A 66 -44.16 5.41 -5.01
CA VAL A 66 -44.04 4.45 -3.90
C VAL A 66 -45.42 4.01 -3.42
N ILE A 67 -46.30 4.96 -3.09
CA ILE A 67 -47.66 4.71 -2.57
C ILE A 67 -48.49 3.90 -3.56
N ASP A 68 -48.46 4.27 -4.84
CA ASP A 68 -49.18 3.59 -5.91
C ASP A 68 -48.69 2.15 -6.08
N ALA A 69 -47.37 1.94 -6.05
CA ALA A 69 -46.80 0.61 -6.13
C ALA A 69 -47.17 -0.26 -4.91
N VAL A 70 -47.18 0.29 -3.70
CA VAL A 70 -47.65 -0.41 -2.49
C VAL A 70 -49.10 -0.85 -2.67
N ASN A 71 -49.98 0.07 -3.10
CA ASN A 71 -51.41 -0.20 -3.24
C ASN A 71 -51.72 -1.24 -4.32
N GLN A 72 -50.98 -1.23 -5.43
CA GLN A 72 -51.25 -2.09 -6.59
C GLN A 72 -50.50 -3.43 -6.56
N HIS A 73 -49.29 -3.44 -5.98
CA HIS A 73 -48.35 -4.56 -6.07
C HIS A 73 -47.93 -5.12 -4.72
N GLY A 74 -48.37 -4.50 -3.62
CA GLY A 74 -47.95 -4.84 -2.26
C GLY A 74 -46.54 -4.36 -1.94
N VAL A 75 -46.11 -4.60 -0.70
CA VAL A 75 -44.80 -4.15 -0.20
C VAL A 75 -43.64 -5.03 -0.67
N GLN A 76 -43.91 -6.28 -1.09
CA GLN A 76 -42.90 -7.26 -1.48
C GLN A 76 -43.43 -8.23 -2.54
N TYR A 77 -42.60 -8.51 -3.55
CA TYR A 77 -42.89 -9.49 -4.60
C TYR A 77 -41.91 -10.67 -4.50
N SER A 78 -42.27 -11.68 -3.70
CA SER A 78 -41.38 -12.78 -3.27
C SER A 78 -41.20 -13.90 -4.32
N VAL A 79 -40.87 -13.52 -5.56
CA VAL A 79 -40.60 -14.46 -6.66
C VAL A 79 -39.30 -14.05 -7.35
N SER A 80 -38.42 -15.01 -7.63
CA SER A 80 -37.20 -14.75 -8.41
C SER A 80 -37.57 -14.26 -9.81
N ARG A 81 -36.81 -13.27 -10.31
CA ARG A 81 -36.99 -12.71 -11.65
C ARG A 81 -36.74 -13.73 -12.77
N ALA A 82 -36.05 -14.83 -12.47
CA ALA A 82 -35.86 -15.94 -13.40
C ALA A 82 -37.18 -16.68 -13.72
N TYR A 83 -38.16 -16.66 -12.81
CA TYR A 83 -39.48 -17.25 -13.05
C TYR A 83 -40.48 -16.21 -13.54
N VAL A 84 -40.74 -15.19 -12.73
CA VAL A 84 -41.72 -14.14 -13.01
C VAL A 84 -41.24 -12.83 -12.40
N SER A 85 -41.23 -11.76 -13.19
CA SER A 85 -40.90 -10.40 -12.73
C SER A 85 -42.18 -9.57 -12.52
N ASN A 86 -42.17 -8.67 -11.53
CA ASN A 86 -43.20 -7.64 -11.42
C ASN A 86 -43.20 -6.73 -12.67
N ARG A 87 -44.38 -6.34 -13.17
CA ARG A 87 -44.52 -5.49 -14.38
C ARG A 87 -43.74 -4.17 -14.31
N LEU A 88 -43.52 -3.63 -13.11
CA LEU A 88 -42.79 -2.38 -12.90
C LEU A 88 -41.33 -2.47 -13.39
N TYR A 89 -40.73 -3.66 -13.43
CA TYR A 89 -39.42 -3.83 -14.05
C TYR A 89 -39.44 -3.52 -15.54
N THR A 90 -40.45 -4.01 -16.27
CA THR A 90 -40.58 -3.74 -17.71
C THR A 90 -40.78 -2.25 -17.96
N GLU A 91 -41.70 -1.62 -17.21
CA GLU A 91 -41.93 -0.16 -17.33
C GLU A 91 -40.65 0.64 -17.04
N LEU A 92 -39.91 0.28 -15.99
CA LEU A 92 -38.65 0.94 -15.65
C LEU A 92 -37.55 0.70 -16.70
N GLU A 93 -37.35 -0.56 -17.14
CA GLU A 93 -36.34 -0.91 -18.15
C GLU A 93 -36.64 -0.21 -19.50
N ASP A 94 -37.91 -0.06 -19.87
CA ASP A 94 -38.32 0.69 -21.07
C ASP A 94 -38.03 2.19 -20.96
N LEU A 95 -38.34 2.81 -19.82
CA LEU A 95 -38.07 4.23 -19.57
C LEU A 95 -36.56 4.51 -19.51
N LEU A 96 -35.79 3.66 -18.83
CA LEU A 96 -34.34 3.75 -18.83
C LEU A 96 -33.79 3.57 -20.25
N GLY A 97 -34.32 2.61 -21.02
CA GLY A 97 -33.96 2.44 -22.44
C GLY A 97 -34.11 3.74 -23.23
N GLN A 98 -35.18 4.50 -23.01
CA GLN A 98 -35.37 5.83 -23.63
C GLN A 98 -34.32 6.85 -23.15
N MET A 99 -34.05 6.92 -21.84
CA MET A 99 -33.02 7.81 -21.29
C MET A 99 -31.63 7.54 -21.89
N PHE A 100 -31.30 6.26 -22.10
CA PHE A 100 -30.04 5.82 -22.69
C PHE A 100 -30.04 5.77 -24.23
N GLY A 101 -31.03 6.37 -24.90
CA GLY A 101 -31.04 6.48 -26.36
C GLY A 101 -31.38 5.18 -27.11
N GLY A 102 -32.27 4.36 -26.54
CA GLY A 102 -32.73 3.10 -27.10
C GLY A 102 -31.87 1.88 -26.79
N LYS A 103 -30.97 1.97 -25.81
CA LYS A 103 -30.08 0.88 -25.39
C LYS A 103 -30.81 -0.16 -24.52
N HIS A 104 -30.22 -1.34 -24.41
CA HIS A 104 -30.79 -2.43 -23.61
C HIS A 104 -30.37 -2.28 -22.14
N VAL A 105 -31.33 -2.04 -21.26
CA VAL A 105 -31.06 -1.79 -19.84
C VAL A 105 -31.57 -2.92 -18.98
N LEU A 106 -30.70 -3.46 -18.13
CA LEU A 106 -31.06 -4.44 -17.10
C LEU A 106 -31.02 -3.78 -15.73
N VAL A 107 -32.16 -3.71 -15.05
CA VAL A 107 -32.22 -3.23 -13.66
C VAL A 107 -31.71 -4.33 -12.73
N THR A 108 -30.94 -3.96 -11.71
CA THR A 108 -30.38 -4.87 -10.70
C THR A 108 -30.69 -4.32 -9.30
N GLN A 109 -30.64 -5.17 -8.27
CA GLN A 109 -31.02 -4.76 -6.92
C GLN A 109 -30.11 -3.67 -6.32
N ASN A 110 -28.85 -3.66 -6.71
CA ASN A 110 -27.88 -2.58 -6.51
C ASN A 110 -26.73 -2.82 -7.51
N THR A 111 -25.76 -1.90 -7.57
CA THR A 111 -24.60 -2.04 -8.46
C THR A 111 -23.75 -3.25 -8.10
N THR A 112 -23.52 -3.53 -6.81
CA THR A 112 -22.78 -4.71 -6.33
C THR A 112 -23.31 -6.03 -6.92
N LEU A 113 -24.61 -6.28 -6.78
CA LEU A 113 -25.25 -7.46 -7.34
C LEU A 113 -25.32 -7.40 -8.87
N GLY A 114 -25.29 -6.21 -9.46
CA GLY A 114 -25.12 -6.03 -10.90
C GLY A 114 -23.76 -6.50 -11.41
N HIS A 115 -22.66 -6.07 -10.77
CA HIS A 115 -21.32 -6.55 -11.12
C HIS A 115 -21.20 -8.07 -10.96
N LEU A 116 -21.70 -8.62 -9.84
CA LEU A 116 -21.73 -10.06 -9.58
C LEU A 116 -22.61 -10.84 -10.57
N ALA A 117 -23.62 -10.20 -11.17
CA ALA A 117 -24.43 -10.81 -12.22
C ALA A 117 -23.74 -10.75 -13.59
N ALA A 118 -23.09 -9.63 -13.92
CA ALA A 118 -22.56 -9.37 -15.25
C ALA A 118 -21.16 -9.94 -15.46
N LEU A 119 -20.19 -9.55 -14.63
CA LEU A 119 -18.76 -9.82 -14.86
C LEU A 119 -18.47 -11.33 -15.01
N PRO A 120 -19.00 -12.23 -14.14
CA PRO A 120 -18.79 -13.66 -14.32
C PRO A 120 -19.42 -14.22 -15.59
N VAL A 121 -20.43 -13.58 -16.17
CA VAL A 121 -21.15 -14.09 -17.36
C VAL A 121 -20.52 -13.62 -18.67
N ILE A 122 -20.03 -12.38 -18.69
CA ILE A 122 -19.47 -11.74 -19.90
C ILE A 122 -17.99 -12.04 -20.09
N ILE A 123 -17.25 -12.30 -19.00
CA ILE A 123 -15.82 -12.62 -19.01
C ILE A 123 -15.65 -14.14 -19.06
N GLU A 124 -14.96 -14.60 -20.11
CA GLU A 124 -14.73 -16.03 -20.36
C GLU A 124 -13.30 -16.44 -19.93
N PRO A 125 -13.03 -17.73 -19.63
CA PRO A 125 -11.72 -18.18 -19.15
C PRO A 125 -10.51 -17.81 -20.01
N ASN A 126 -10.71 -17.61 -21.32
CA ASN A 126 -9.66 -17.24 -22.27
C ASN A 126 -9.53 -15.71 -22.47
N ASP A 127 -10.27 -14.91 -21.71
CA ASP A 127 -10.15 -13.45 -21.69
C ASP A 127 -9.08 -13.02 -20.66
N ALA A 128 -8.62 -11.78 -20.77
CA ALA A 128 -7.84 -11.09 -19.76
C ALA A 128 -8.61 -9.91 -19.18
N VAL A 129 -8.31 -9.56 -17.94
CA VAL A 129 -8.94 -8.47 -17.21
C VAL A 129 -7.86 -7.55 -16.66
N LEU A 130 -7.89 -6.31 -17.10
CA LEU A 130 -7.13 -5.19 -16.57
C LEU A 130 -8.06 -4.40 -15.64
N VAL A 131 -7.60 -4.10 -14.43
CA VAL A 131 -8.43 -3.49 -13.38
C VAL A 131 -7.78 -2.18 -12.94
N ASP A 132 -8.49 -1.07 -13.06
CA ASP A 132 -8.02 0.18 -12.44
C ASP A 132 -7.88 -0.03 -10.93
N PHE A 133 -6.72 0.32 -10.38
CA PHE A 133 -6.42 0.15 -8.97
C PHE A 133 -7.43 0.80 -8.01
N GLN A 134 -8.07 1.90 -8.42
CA GLN A 134 -9.07 2.62 -7.63
C GLN A 134 -10.52 2.29 -8.00
N VAL A 135 -10.78 1.33 -8.90
CA VAL A 135 -12.15 0.90 -9.22
C VAL A 135 -12.90 0.49 -7.95
N HIS A 136 -14.18 0.77 -7.88
CA HIS A 136 -14.97 0.56 -6.67
C HIS A 136 -14.86 -0.89 -6.16
N ASN A 137 -14.83 -1.05 -4.83
CA ASN A 137 -14.66 -2.35 -4.18
C ASN A 137 -15.70 -3.41 -4.64
N SER A 138 -16.91 -2.99 -5.00
CA SER A 138 -17.93 -3.90 -5.56
C SER A 138 -17.50 -4.57 -6.87
N VAL A 139 -16.69 -3.90 -7.71
CA VAL A 139 -16.08 -4.51 -8.89
C VAL A 139 -14.96 -5.44 -8.47
N GLN A 140 -14.08 -4.98 -7.57
CA GLN A 140 -12.93 -5.78 -7.10
C GLN A 140 -13.34 -7.10 -6.44
N THR A 141 -14.42 -7.10 -5.65
CA THR A 141 -14.93 -8.32 -5.01
C THR A 141 -15.34 -9.41 -6.02
N THR A 142 -15.74 -9.03 -7.23
CA THR A 142 -16.08 -9.99 -8.30
C THR A 142 -14.88 -10.73 -8.86
N LEU A 143 -13.67 -10.17 -8.74
CA LEU A 143 -12.44 -10.75 -9.27
C LEU A 143 -12.18 -12.14 -8.68
N SER A 144 -12.60 -12.39 -7.44
CA SER A 144 -12.54 -13.71 -6.81
C SER A 144 -13.24 -14.80 -7.64
N GLN A 145 -14.41 -14.50 -8.22
CA GLN A 145 -15.15 -15.43 -9.09
C GLN A 145 -14.52 -15.57 -10.47
N LEU A 146 -13.84 -14.54 -10.97
CA LEU A 146 -13.08 -14.62 -12.22
C LEU A 146 -11.83 -15.50 -12.04
N ARG A 147 -11.19 -15.45 -10.87
CA ARG A 147 -10.05 -16.32 -10.53
C ARG A 147 -10.44 -17.79 -10.49
N THR A 148 -11.62 -18.15 -9.96
CA THR A 148 -12.07 -19.54 -9.98
C THR A 148 -12.27 -20.07 -11.40
N LYS A 149 -12.51 -19.18 -12.37
CA LYS A 149 -12.55 -19.46 -13.80
C LYS A 149 -11.18 -19.43 -14.49
N LYS A 150 -10.10 -19.18 -13.74
CA LYS A 150 -8.72 -19.05 -14.24
C LYS A 150 -8.54 -17.91 -15.27
N VAL A 151 -9.35 -16.87 -15.16
CA VAL A 151 -9.20 -15.65 -15.96
C VAL A 151 -7.90 -14.95 -15.54
N HIS A 152 -7.17 -14.42 -16.53
CA HIS A 152 -5.97 -13.61 -16.29
C HIS A 152 -6.36 -12.23 -15.76
N ILE A 153 -5.78 -11.79 -14.63
CA ILE A 153 -6.16 -10.54 -13.95
C ILE A 153 -4.91 -9.75 -13.55
N GLU A 154 -4.82 -8.51 -14.04
CA GLU A 154 -3.77 -7.55 -13.71
C GLU A 154 -4.38 -6.23 -13.24
N TYR A 155 -3.70 -5.55 -12.30
CA TYR A 155 -4.06 -4.20 -11.89
C TYR A 155 -3.27 -3.19 -12.69
N ILE A 156 -3.91 -2.06 -13.01
CA ILE A 156 -3.33 -0.90 -13.67
C ILE A 156 -3.36 0.27 -12.68
N ARG A 157 -2.28 1.04 -12.59
CA ARG A 157 -2.25 2.27 -11.80
C ARG A 157 -3.37 3.20 -12.26
N ASN A 158 -3.99 3.90 -11.31
CA ASN A 158 -5.16 4.72 -11.61
C ASN A 158 -4.83 5.78 -12.67
N ASP A 159 -5.66 5.83 -13.72
CA ASP A 159 -5.54 6.74 -14.87
C ASP A 159 -4.19 6.66 -15.63
N ASP A 160 -3.44 5.57 -15.48
CA ASP A 160 -2.20 5.32 -16.22
C ASP A 160 -2.50 4.69 -17.59
N MET A 161 -2.86 5.55 -18.55
CA MET A 161 -3.27 5.13 -19.89
C MET A 161 -2.11 4.54 -20.71
N GLU A 162 -0.87 4.93 -20.42
CA GLU A 162 0.33 4.37 -21.06
C GLU A 162 0.54 2.92 -20.62
N GLN A 163 0.52 2.67 -19.29
CA GLN A 163 0.58 1.31 -18.77
C GLN A 163 -0.57 0.46 -19.28
N LEU A 164 -1.79 1.00 -19.33
CA LEU A 164 -2.96 0.29 -19.90
C LEU A 164 -2.70 -0.14 -21.35
N GLU A 165 -2.22 0.76 -22.20
CA GLU A 165 -1.91 0.48 -23.60
C GLU A 165 -0.83 -0.61 -23.74
N GLU A 166 0.26 -0.51 -22.99
CA GLU A 166 1.34 -1.51 -22.98
C GLU A 166 0.81 -2.90 -22.65
N ARG A 167 -0.06 -3.02 -21.63
CA ARG A 167 -0.67 -4.29 -21.24
C ARG A 167 -1.67 -4.81 -22.28
N ILE A 168 -2.44 -3.92 -22.92
CA ILE A 168 -3.32 -4.31 -24.03
C ILE A 168 -2.49 -4.95 -25.15
N VAL A 169 -1.39 -4.31 -25.55
CA VAL A 169 -0.51 -4.81 -26.62
C VAL A 169 0.11 -6.16 -26.26
N ALA A 170 0.57 -6.33 -25.02
CA ALA A 170 1.19 -7.57 -24.56
C ALA A 170 0.21 -8.76 -24.51
N LEU A 171 -1.05 -8.51 -24.17
CA LEU A 171 -2.06 -9.56 -23.95
C LEU A 171 -2.88 -9.90 -25.20
N GLN A 172 -2.87 -9.04 -26.23
CA GLN A 172 -3.78 -9.20 -27.38
C GLN A 172 -3.54 -10.48 -28.16
N ASP A 173 -2.32 -11.01 -28.18
CA ASP A 173 -2.01 -12.25 -28.91
C ASP A 173 -2.27 -13.52 -28.08
N GLN A 174 -2.42 -13.37 -26.76
CA GLN A 174 -2.56 -14.48 -25.83
C GLN A 174 -4.02 -14.73 -25.42
N HIS A 175 -4.85 -13.68 -25.48
CA HIS A 175 -6.22 -13.71 -25.01
C HIS A 175 -7.25 -13.41 -26.11
N ARG A 176 -8.48 -13.88 -25.89
CA ARG A 176 -9.62 -13.68 -26.80
C ARG A 176 -10.12 -12.24 -26.73
N ARG A 177 -10.32 -11.71 -25.52
CA ARG A 177 -10.70 -10.32 -25.23
C ARG A 177 -9.88 -9.79 -24.06
N ILE A 178 -9.73 -8.47 -24.00
CA ILE A 178 -9.09 -7.77 -22.90
C ILE A 178 -10.11 -6.79 -22.35
N TRP A 179 -10.58 -7.03 -21.12
CA TRP A 179 -11.54 -6.18 -20.43
C TRP A 179 -10.82 -5.20 -19.52
N TYR A 180 -11.09 -3.90 -19.64
CA TYR A 180 -10.68 -2.92 -18.65
C TYR A 180 -11.86 -2.53 -17.76
N LEU A 181 -11.68 -2.68 -16.44
CA LEU A 181 -12.67 -2.36 -15.43
C LEU A 181 -12.25 -1.07 -14.70
N CYS A 182 -13.06 -0.01 -14.78
CA CYS A 182 -12.78 1.28 -14.15
C CYS A 182 -14.07 1.99 -13.69
N ASP A 183 -13.94 3.01 -12.84
CA ASP A 183 -15.04 3.91 -12.49
C ASP A 183 -15.06 5.07 -13.48
N GLY A 184 -16.24 5.60 -13.83
CA GLY A 184 -16.36 6.85 -14.59
C GLY A 184 -15.93 8.06 -13.75
N ILE A 185 -16.46 8.13 -12.52
CA ILE A 185 -16.08 9.10 -11.49
C ILE A 185 -15.68 8.32 -10.23
N TYR A 186 -14.41 8.45 -9.82
CA TYR A 186 -13.88 7.75 -8.66
C TYR A 186 -14.40 8.37 -7.36
N SER A 187 -14.93 7.52 -6.50
CA SER A 187 -15.74 7.96 -5.35
C SER A 187 -14.99 8.75 -4.28
N MET A 188 -13.67 8.56 -4.12
CA MET A 188 -12.89 9.16 -3.03
C MET A 188 -12.40 10.57 -3.36
N TYR A 189 -11.50 10.73 -4.33
CA TYR A 189 -10.92 12.03 -4.68
C TYR A 189 -11.79 12.84 -5.66
N GLY A 190 -12.83 12.24 -6.24
CA GLY A 190 -13.64 12.89 -7.27
C GLY A 190 -12.88 13.12 -8.58
N ASN A 191 -11.80 12.37 -8.85
CA ASN A 191 -11.20 12.32 -10.17
C ASN A 191 -12.08 11.52 -11.15
N ALA A 192 -11.86 11.72 -12.44
CA ALA A 192 -12.61 11.10 -13.51
C ALA A 192 -11.68 10.25 -14.38
N ALA A 193 -12.19 9.17 -14.96
CA ALA A 193 -11.43 8.40 -15.94
C ALA A 193 -11.27 9.17 -17.25
N SER A 194 -10.15 8.96 -17.94
CA SER A 194 -9.85 9.54 -19.26
C SER A 194 -10.71 8.94 -20.39
N ILE A 195 -12.01 9.24 -20.41
CA ILE A 195 -13.01 8.62 -21.29
C ILE A 195 -12.68 8.74 -22.79
N THR A 196 -12.19 9.89 -23.23
CA THR A 196 -11.80 10.11 -24.65
C THR A 196 -10.58 9.29 -25.05
N THR A 197 -9.61 9.12 -24.15
CA THR A 197 -8.46 8.23 -24.36
C THR A 197 -8.91 6.77 -24.44
N LEU A 198 -9.83 6.35 -23.56
CA LEU A 198 -10.40 5.01 -23.60
C LEU A 198 -11.18 4.73 -24.90
N GLU A 199 -11.90 5.71 -25.45
CA GLU A 199 -12.54 5.60 -26.77
C GLU A 199 -11.50 5.42 -27.89
N SER A 200 -10.40 6.17 -27.86
CA SER A 200 -9.29 6.00 -28.80
C SER A 200 -8.72 4.58 -28.75
N LEU A 201 -8.50 4.04 -27.54
CA LEU A 201 -8.01 2.67 -27.33
C LEU A 201 -9.01 1.63 -27.85
N LEU A 202 -10.32 1.80 -27.59
CA LEU A 202 -11.36 0.96 -28.16
C LEU A 202 -11.29 0.93 -29.68
N ASN A 203 -11.19 2.09 -30.32
CA ASN A 203 -11.13 2.21 -31.76
C ASN A 203 -9.86 1.59 -32.37
N ARG A 204 -8.73 1.62 -31.65
CA ARG A 204 -7.46 1.08 -32.14
C ARG A 204 -7.29 -0.43 -31.95
N TYR A 205 -7.81 -1.00 -30.85
CA TYR A 205 -7.59 -2.41 -30.53
C TYR A 205 -8.90 -3.21 -30.53
N GLU A 206 -9.10 -4.07 -31.53
CA GLU A 206 -10.34 -4.84 -31.72
C GLU A 206 -10.71 -5.73 -30.51
N LYS A 207 -9.70 -6.32 -29.84
CA LYS A 207 -9.92 -7.20 -28.68
C LYS A 207 -10.17 -6.44 -27.38
N PHE A 208 -9.99 -5.13 -27.36
CA PHE A 208 -10.18 -4.31 -26.16
C PHE A 208 -11.67 -4.05 -25.90
N HIS A 209 -12.09 -4.23 -24.66
CA HIS A 209 -13.45 -4.08 -24.17
C HIS A 209 -13.44 -3.27 -22.87
N LEU A 210 -14.51 -2.51 -22.65
CA LEU A 210 -14.66 -1.67 -21.46
C LEU A 210 -15.85 -2.10 -20.61
N TYR A 211 -15.65 -2.08 -19.31
CA TYR A 211 -16.71 -2.15 -18.30
C TYR A 211 -16.54 -0.97 -17.35
N ILE A 212 -17.44 0.00 -17.42
CA ILE A 212 -17.31 1.26 -16.68
C ILE A 212 -18.42 1.37 -15.63
N ASP A 213 -18.05 1.53 -14.37
CA ASP A 213 -18.97 1.90 -13.30
C ASP A 213 -19.15 3.41 -13.23
N ASP A 214 -20.21 3.92 -13.84
CA ASP A 214 -20.61 5.32 -13.82
C ASP A 214 -21.68 5.62 -12.76
N ALA A 215 -21.67 4.88 -11.64
CA ALA A 215 -22.63 5.07 -10.56
C ALA A 215 -22.67 6.50 -10.02
N HIS A 216 -21.52 7.19 -10.00
CA HIS A 216 -21.43 8.57 -9.58
C HIS A 216 -21.71 9.59 -10.68
N GLY A 217 -21.82 9.20 -11.96
CA GLY A 217 -22.12 10.10 -13.07
C GLY A 217 -23.61 10.23 -13.42
N MET A 218 -24.43 9.23 -13.07
CA MET A 218 -25.85 9.20 -13.42
C MET A 218 -26.64 10.41 -12.89
N SER A 219 -27.69 10.79 -13.62
CA SER A 219 -28.67 11.84 -13.34
C SER A 219 -28.16 13.27 -13.52
N TRP A 220 -27.04 13.65 -12.90
CA TRP A 220 -26.56 15.03 -12.95
C TRP A 220 -25.82 15.38 -14.26
N SER A 221 -25.35 14.38 -15.00
CA SER A 221 -24.61 14.56 -16.25
C SER A 221 -25.29 13.88 -17.44
N GLY A 222 -25.16 14.50 -18.61
CA GLY A 222 -25.69 13.99 -19.87
C GLY A 222 -27.17 14.25 -20.09
N LYS A 223 -27.58 14.16 -21.36
CA LYS A 223 -28.99 14.24 -21.77
C LYS A 223 -29.80 13.17 -21.04
N HIS A 224 -30.95 13.55 -20.47
CA HIS A 224 -31.79 12.70 -19.63
C HIS A 224 -31.04 12.09 -18.42
N GLY A 225 -29.89 12.65 -18.03
CA GLY A 225 -29.11 12.15 -16.90
C GLY A 225 -28.42 10.81 -17.19
N ARG A 226 -28.08 10.54 -18.46
CA ARG A 226 -27.48 9.28 -18.91
C ARG A 226 -26.06 8.99 -18.39
N GLY A 227 -25.47 9.88 -17.60
CA GLY A 227 -24.17 9.64 -16.96
C GLY A 227 -23.03 10.50 -17.52
N PHE A 228 -21.95 10.59 -16.77
CA PHE A 228 -20.74 11.34 -17.12
C PHE A 228 -20.00 10.71 -18.30
N VAL A 229 -19.95 9.38 -18.35
CA VAL A 229 -19.29 8.62 -19.42
C VAL A 229 -19.99 8.86 -20.75
N LEU A 230 -21.31 8.61 -20.78
CA LEU A 230 -22.12 8.75 -22.00
C LEU A 230 -22.42 10.21 -22.36
N ASN A 231 -22.09 11.17 -21.49
CA ASN A 231 -22.09 12.59 -21.87
C ASN A 231 -20.92 12.95 -22.79
N GLN A 232 -19.80 12.22 -22.69
CA GLN A 232 -18.59 12.50 -23.45
C GLN A 232 -18.51 11.72 -24.76
N ILE A 233 -18.92 10.45 -24.74
CA ILE A 233 -18.86 9.56 -25.91
C ILE A 233 -20.17 8.80 -26.07
N GLU A 234 -20.46 8.33 -27.29
CA GLU A 234 -21.55 7.40 -27.51
C GLU A 234 -21.16 5.98 -27.07
N GLN A 235 -22.16 5.14 -26.76
CA GLN A 235 -21.86 3.79 -26.30
C GLN A 235 -21.29 2.91 -27.43
N HIS A 236 -19.99 2.62 -27.36
CA HIS A 236 -19.31 1.66 -28.23
C HIS A 236 -19.87 0.24 -28.05
N GLU A 237 -19.90 -0.56 -29.13
CA GLU A 237 -20.39 -1.94 -29.12
C GLU A 237 -19.65 -2.92 -28.19
N ARG A 238 -18.47 -2.52 -27.69
CA ARG A 238 -17.56 -3.27 -26.81
C ARG A 238 -17.48 -2.65 -25.41
N MET A 239 -18.40 -1.74 -25.09
CA MET A 239 -18.48 -1.03 -23.82
C MET A 239 -19.79 -1.32 -23.10
N ILE A 240 -19.69 -1.74 -21.83
CA ILE A 240 -20.81 -1.85 -20.90
C ILE A 240 -20.68 -0.74 -19.87
N VAL A 241 -21.78 -0.05 -19.60
CA VAL A 241 -21.84 1.01 -18.59
C VAL A 241 -22.79 0.58 -17.48
N VAL A 242 -22.36 0.72 -16.24
CA VAL A 242 -23.17 0.48 -15.04
C VAL A 242 -23.48 1.81 -14.38
N VAL A 243 -24.70 1.96 -13.90
CA VAL A 243 -25.14 3.17 -13.19
C VAL A 243 -25.88 2.79 -11.91
N SER A 244 -25.96 3.72 -10.96
CA SER A 244 -26.68 3.54 -9.70
C SER A 244 -27.98 4.31 -9.69
N LEU A 245 -29.07 3.62 -9.36
CA LEU A 245 -30.38 4.25 -9.12
C LEU A 245 -30.49 4.80 -7.69
N SER A 246 -29.51 4.50 -6.82
CA SER A 246 -29.49 4.80 -5.39
C SER A 246 -28.73 6.05 -4.98
N LYS A 247 -28.31 6.86 -5.94
CA LYS A 247 -27.61 8.12 -5.71
C LYS A 247 -28.49 9.26 -6.20
N SER A 248 -28.03 10.00 -7.22
CA SER A 248 -28.75 11.17 -7.73
C SER A 248 -30.05 10.85 -8.49
N PHE A 249 -30.30 9.59 -8.82
CA PHE A 249 -31.58 9.13 -9.36
C PHE A 249 -32.65 8.97 -8.27
N SER A 250 -32.25 8.97 -7.00
CA SER A 250 -33.10 9.01 -5.81
C SER A 250 -34.16 7.91 -5.72
N ALA A 251 -33.81 6.71 -6.20
CA ALA A 251 -34.59 5.50 -5.99
C ALA A 251 -33.70 4.40 -5.37
N GLY A 252 -34.09 3.14 -5.45
CA GLY A 252 -33.24 2.01 -5.07
C GLY A 252 -32.92 1.16 -6.29
N GLY A 253 -31.68 0.67 -6.40
CA GLY A 253 -31.27 -0.22 -7.47
C GLY A 253 -29.94 0.15 -8.14
N GLY A 254 -29.54 -0.69 -9.08
CA GLY A 254 -28.56 -0.39 -10.11
C GLY A 254 -29.15 -0.65 -11.49
N ALA A 255 -28.46 -0.22 -12.53
CA ALA A 255 -28.81 -0.58 -13.91
C ALA A 255 -27.54 -0.81 -14.73
N ILE A 256 -27.61 -1.77 -15.65
CA ILE A 256 -26.52 -2.09 -16.59
C ILE A 256 -27.02 -1.81 -17.99
N VAL A 257 -26.29 -0.98 -18.72
CA VAL A 257 -26.59 -0.56 -20.09
C VAL A 257 -25.72 -1.36 -21.03
N PHE A 258 -26.36 -2.23 -21.82
CA PHE A 258 -25.67 -3.13 -22.75
C PHE A 258 -25.69 -2.57 -24.18
N PRO A 259 -24.59 -2.77 -24.92
CA PRO A 259 -24.51 -2.31 -26.30
C PRO A 259 -25.39 -3.11 -27.27
N ASN A 260 -25.76 -4.35 -26.91
CA ASN A 260 -26.58 -5.23 -27.74
C ASN A 260 -27.49 -6.14 -26.90
N PHE A 261 -28.53 -6.67 -27.55
CA PHE A 261 -29.54 -7.52 -26.91
C PHE A 261 -28.98 -8.84 -26.40
N ASP A 262 -28.03 -9.44 -27.12
CA ASP A 262 -27.49 -10.76 -26.76
C ASP A 262 -26.75 -10.74 -25.42
N LEU A 263 -25.92 -9.71 -25.17
CA LEU A 263 -25.25 -9.52 -23.88
C LEU A 263 -26.26 -9.24 -22.76
N TYR A 264 -27.22 -8.35 -23.00
CA TYR A 264 -28.31 -8.08 -22.06
C TYR A 264 -29.04 -9.37 -21.67
N HIS A 265 -29.45 -10.15 -22.67
CA HIS A 265 -30.21 -11.37 -22.48
C HIS A 265 -29.37 -12.44 -21.77
N LYS A 266 -28.10 -12.61 -22.15
CA LYS A 266 -27.17 -13.55 -21.50
C LYS A 266 -27.02 -13.25 -20.02
N VAL A 267 -26.79 -11.98 -19.64
CA VAL A 267 -26.64 -11.59 -18.22
C VAL A 267 -27.97 -11.73 -17.47
N ARG A 268 -29.10 -11.32 -18.07
CA ARG A 268 -30.43 -11.49 -17.48
C ARG A 268 -30.73 -12.97 -17.16
N SER A 269 -30.38 -13.86 -18.09
CA SER A 269 -30.72 -15.29 -17.99
C SER A 269 -29.72 -16.11 -17.17
N CYS A 270 -28.45 -15.70 -17.10
CA CYS A 270 -27.37 -16.50 -16.50
C CYS A 270 -26.70 -15.84 -15.29
N GLY A 271 -26.96 -14.56 -15.02
CA GLY A 271 -26.36 -13.84 -13.90
C GLY A 271 -26.85 -14.41 -12.57
N GLY A 272 -25.93 -14.85 -11.70
CA GLY A 272 -26.26 -15.51 -10.44
C GLY A 272 -27.28 -14.73 -9.58
N PRO A 273 -27.00 -13.46 -9.24
CA PRO A 273 -27.96 -12.61 -8.52
C PRO A 273 -29.30 -12.38 -9.24
N MET A 274 -29.37 -12.49 -10.57
CA MET A 274 -30.63 -12.38 -11.31
C MET A 274 -31.55 -13.60 -11.09
N ILE A 275 -30.96 -14.75 -10.77
CA ILE A 275 -31.66 -16.03 -10.58
C ILE A 275 -31.89 -16.30 -9.09
N PHE A 276 -30.88 -16.04 -8.25
CA PHE A 276 -30.83 -16.51 -6.86
C PHE A 276 -30.94 -15.39 -5.82
N SER A 277 -31.14 -14.13 -6.21
CA SER A 277 -31.44 -13.01 -5.29
C SER A 277 -32.91 -12.63 -5.31
N ILE A 278 -33.35 -12.01 -4.23
CA ILE A 278 -34.68 -11.40 -4.11
C ILE A 278 -34.70 -10.10 -4.95
N PRO A 279 -35.76 -9.84 -5.75
CA PRO A 279 -35.85 -8.58 -6.51
C PRO A 279 -35.95 -7.33 -5.62
N ILE A 280 -35.68 -6.16 -6.22
CA ILE A 280 -36.15 -4.86 -5.69
C ILE A 280 -37.64 -4.95 -5.35
N ASN A 281 -38.01 -4.43 -4.19
CA ASN A 281 -39.40 -4.42 -3.75
C ASN A 281 -40.25 -3.45 -4.60
N PRO A 282 -41.56 -3.73 -4.78
CA PRO A 282 -42.43 -2.86 -5.58
C PRO A 282 -42.43 -1.37 -5.20
N PRO A 283 -42.41 -0.98 -3.90
CA PRO A 283 -42.37 0.42 -3.51
C PRO A 283 -41.18 1.18 -4.12
N THR A 284 -39.99 0.57 -4.08
CA THR A 284 -38.77 1.16 -4.67
C THR A 284 -38.83 1.20 -6.19
N LEU A 285 -39.43 0.20 -6.84
CA LEU A 285 -39.65 0.23 -8.29
C LEU A 285 -40.61 1.36 -8.70
N GLY A 286 -41.64 1.62 -7.89
CA GLY A 286 -42.56 2.75 -8.09
C GLY A 286 -41.84 4.10 -8.07
N ALA A 287 -40.96 4.32 -7.07
CA ALA A 287 -40.11 5.50 -7.01
C ALA A 287 -39.20 5.61 -8.26
N ALA A 288 -38.58 4.49 -8.67
CA ALA A 288 -37.68 4.47 -9.82
C ALA A 288 -38.40 4.80 -11.13
N VAL A 289 -39.62 4.30 -11.33
CA VAL A 289 -40.46 4.63 -12.50
C VAL A 289 -40.82 6.13 -12.50
N ALA A 290 -41.20 6.68 -11.36
CA ALA A 290 -41.49 8.11 -11.23
C ALA A 290 -40.25 8.98 -11.50
N SER A 291 -39.09 8.58 -10.97
CA SER A 291 -37.82 9.25 -11.23
C SER A 291 -37.44 9.19 -12.71
N ALA A 292 -37.58 8.04 -13.38
CA ALA A 292 -37.30 7.93 -14.82
C ALA A 292 -38.18 8.88 -15.65
N LYS A 293 -39.47 9.03 -15.29
CA LYS A 293 -40.38 10.00 -15.94
C LYS A 293 -39.93 11.44 -15.73
N LEU A 294 -39.43 11.79 -14.54
CA LEU A 294 -38.85 13.10 -14.26
C LEU A 294 -37.59 13.35 -15.10
N HIS A 295 -36.71 12.35 -15.26
CA HIS A 295 -35.51 12.47 -16.09
C HIS A 295 -35.81 12.64 -17.60
N LEU A 296 -36.95 12.14 -18.07
CA LEU A 296 -37.43 12.33 -19.43
C LEU A 296 -38.19 13.66 -19.63
N SER A 297 -38.44 14.41 -18.56
CA SER A 297 -39.13 15.70 -18.61
C SER A 297 -38.18 16.87 -18.95
N ASP A 298 -38.76 18.01 -19.30
CA ASP A 298 -38.03 19.26 -19.54
C ASP A 298 -37.50 19.93 -18.25
N GLU A 299 -37.82 19.39 -17.07
CA GLU A 299 -37.35 19.93 -15.78
C GLU A 299 -35.88 19.54 -15.48
N LEU A 300 -35.42 18.38 -15.97
CA LEU A 300 -34.10 17.85 -15.62
C LEU A 300 -32.94 18.82 -15.96
N PRO A 301 -32.88 19.46 -17.14
CA PRO A 301 -31.79 20.38 -17.46
C PRO A 301 -31.66 21.53 -16.45
N ALA A 302 -32.77 22.03 -15.90
CA ALA A 302 -32.72 23.08 -14.88
C ALA A 302 -32.09 22.58 -13.58
N LEU A 303 -32.46 21.37 -13.13
CA LEU A 303 -31.87 20.73 -11.95
C LEU A 303 -30.37 20.45 -12.13
N GLN A 304 -29.96 19.99 -13.32
CA GLN A 304 -28.55 19.77 -13.65
C GLN A 304 -27.76 21.09 -13.64
N ASN A 305 -28.31 22.15 -14.25
CA ASN A 305 -27.67 23.46 -14.29
C ASN A 305 -27.49 24.07 -12.89
N GLN A 306 -28.51 23.98 -12.03
CA GLN A 306 -28.42 24.45 -10.65
C GLN A 306 -27.29 23.74 -9.88
N LEU A 307 -27.17 22.42 -10.03
CA LEU A 307 -26.12 21.66 -9.39
C LEU A 307 -24.74 22.07 -9.90
N MET A 308 -24.60 22.26 -11.21
CA MET A 308 -23.35 22.72 -11.82
C MET A 308 -22.95 24.12 -11.35
N GLU A 309 -23.90 25.03 -11.17
CA GLU A 309 -23.65 26.34 -10.56
C GLU A 309 -23.12 26.21 -9.12
N ASN A 310 -23.73 25.34 -8.31
CA ASN A 310 -23.28 25.06 -6.95
C ASN A 310 -21.87 24.45 -6.91
N ILE A 311 -21.58 23.51 -7.81
CA ILE A 311 -20.26 22.86 -7.94
C ILE A 311 -19.18 23.88 -8.31
N ARG A 312 -19.45 24.74 -9.30
CA ARG A 312 -18.53 25.81 -9.72
C ARG A 312 -18.33 26.82 -8.62
N TYR A 313 -19.40 27.18 -7.92
CA TYR A 313 -19.32 28.10 -6.79
C TYR A 313 -18.48 27.52 -5.64
N PHE A 314 -18.64 26.23 -5.31
CA PHE A 314 -17.77 25.56 -4.34
C PHE A 314 -16.30 25.64 -4.76
N ASN A 315 -15.97 25.30 -6.01
CA ASN A 315 -14.59 25.36 -6.51
C ASN A 315 -14.02 26.78 -6.40
N GLN A 316 -14.78 27.78 -6.82
CA GLN A 316 -14.39 29.19 -6.75
C GLN A 316 -14.12 29.62 -5.30
N MET A 317 -14.98 29.23 -4.35
CA MET A 317 -14.78 29.59 -2.95
C MET A 317 -13.60 28.81 -2.34
N ALA A 318 -13.45 27.52 -2.63
CA ALA A 318 -12.31 26.74 -2.16
C ALA A 318 -10.97 27.32 -2.64
N GLU A 319 -10.91 27.78 -3.89
CA GLU A 319 -9.74 28.49 -4.43
C GLU A 319 -9.53 29.84 -3.74
N ALA A 320 -10.58 30.66 -3.60
CA ALA A 320 -10.51 31.97 -2.97
C ALA A 320 -10.05 31.91 -1.50
N TYR A 321 -10.41 30.85 -0.78
CA TYR A 321 -10.01 30.58 0.60
C TYR A 321 -8.75 29.71 0.70
N GLN A 322 -8.09 29.40 -0.42
CA GLN A 322 -6.85 28.62 -0.47
C GLN A 322 -6.99 27.30 0.30
N LEU A 323 -8.07 26.56 0.04
CA LEU A 323 -8.26 25.22 0.58
C LEU A 323 -7.48 24.19 -0.27
N PRO A 324 -6.92 23.13 0.36
CA PRO A 324 -6.22 22.06 -0.35
C PRO A 324 -7.21 21.11 -1.05
N LEU A 325 -7.93 21.63 -2.04
CA LEU A 325 -8.84 20.88 -2.90
C LEU A 325 -8.03 20.02 -3.89
N VAL A 326 -8.01 18.71 -3.66
CA VAL A 326 -7.15 17.77 -4.40
C VAL A 326 -7.52 17.65 -5.88
N ASN A 327 -8.81 17.79 -6.21
CA ASN A 327 -9.29 17.75 -7.59
C ASN A 327 -10.44 18.75 -7.78
N ALA A 328 -10.31 19.62 -8.81
CA ALA A 328 -11.27 20.65 -9.14
C ALA A 328 -12.18 20.30 -10.33
N THR A 329 -12.11 19.09 -10.89
CA THR A 329 -12.96 18.60 -11.99
C THR A 329 -14.43 18.84 -11.67
N GLU A 330 -15.21 19.36 -12.61
CA GLU A 330 -16.62 19.71 -12.39
C GLU A 330 -17.50 18.46 -12.23
N ASN A 331 -17.59 17.94 -11.01
CA ASN A 331 -18.47 16.86 -10.60
C ASN A 331 -18.93 17.08 -9.14
N PRO A 332 -19.92 16.32 -8.63
CA PRO A 332 -20.50 16.60 -7.33
C PRO A 332 -19.63 16.25 -6.11
N ILE A 333 -18.47 15.61 -6.28
CA ILE A 333 -17.62 15.11 -5.19
C ILE A 333 -16.42 16.03 -5.02
N ARG A 334 -16.16 16.47 -3.79
CA ARG A 334 -15.04 17.33 -3.43
C ARG A 334 -14.24 16.68 -2.31
N PHE A 335 -12.92 16.81 -2.41
CA PHE A 335 -12.01 16.23 -1.44
C PHE A 335 -11.00 17.27 -0.97
N ILE A 336 -11.08 17.63 0.31
CA ILE A 336 -10.11 18.52 0.97
C ILE A 336 -9.08 17.66 1.68
N GLY A 337 -7.82 17.76 1.26
CA GLY A 337 -6.72 17.01 1.85
C GLY A 337 -6.42 17.49 3.27
N VAL A 338 -6.30 16.55 4.23
CA VAL A 338 -6.01 16.86 5.64
C VAL A 338 -4.75 16.18 6.16
N GLY A 339 -4.45 14.95 5.74
CA GLY A 339 -3.22 14.25 6.10
C GLY A 339 -3.45 12.94 6.83
N LEU A 340 -3.00 12.83 8.09
CA LEU A 340 -3.12 11.63 8.91
C LEU A 340 -4.56 11.41 9.42
N PRO A 341 -4.98 10.17 9.74
CA PRO A 341 -6.35 9.87 10.16
C PRO A 341 -6.78 10.64 11.41
N LYS A 342 -5.90 10.71 12.43
CA LYS A 342 -6.20 11.42 13.69
C LYS A 342 -6.53 12.90 13.46
N LEU A 343 -5.78 13.56 12.59
CA LEU A 343 -6.04 14.95 12.23
C LEU A 343 -7.34 15.09 11.43
N ALA A 344 -7.59 14.19 10.47
CA ALA A 344 -8.85 14.16 9.73
C ALA A 344 -10.06 13.94 10.66
N TYR A 345 -9.95 13.06 11.66
CA TYR A 345 -10.98 12.85 12.67
C TYR A 345 -11.26 14.11 13.49
N ALA A 346 -10.19 14.78 13.97
CA ALA A 346 -10.31 16.01 14.72
C ALA A 346 -10.96 17.14 13.90
N VAL A 347 -10.55 17.31 12.64
CA VAL A 347 -11.12 18.35 11.75
C VAL A 347 -12.60 18.08 11.49
N VAL A 348 -12.99 16.85 11.14
CA VAL A 348 -14.41 16.52 10.89
C VAL A 348 -15.25 16.68 12.15
N SER A 349 -14.75 16.24 13.30
CA SER A 349 -15.41 16.43 14.60
C SER A 349 -15.63 17.91 14.90
N ARG A 350 -14.62 18.75 14.65
CA ARG A 350 -14.72 20.21 14.82
C ARG A 350 -15.71 20.86 13.85
N LEU A 351 -15.75 20.43 12.59
CA LEU A 351 -16.75 20.93 11.62
C LEU A 351 -18.18 20.55 12.03
N GLN A 352 -18.36 19.38 12.62
CA GLN A 352 -19.64 18.97 13.18
C GLN A 352 -20.08 19.87 14.34
N GLU A 353 -19.17 20.21 15.26
CA GLU A 353 -19.45 21.18 16.34
C GLU A 353 -19.85 22.58 15.78
N LEU A 354 -19.35 22.93 14.59
CA LEU A 354 -19.69 24.16 13.89
C LEU A 354 -20.98 24.06 13.05
N GLY A 355 -21.68 22.93 13.08
CA GLY A 355 -22.96 22.75 12.40
C GLY A 355 -22.87 22.13 11.01
N PHE A 356 -21.77 21.46 10.65
CA PHE A 356 -21.60 20.83 9.33
C PHE A 356 -21.39 19.32 9.42
N TYR A 357 -22.18 18.55 8.67
CA TYR A 357 -21.94 17.13 8.48
C TYR A 357 -21.19 16.89 7.18
N THR A 358 -20.01 16.27 7.28
CA THR A 358 -19.17 15.88 6.13
C THR A 358 -18.73 14.42 6.27
N ASN A 359 -18.51 13.73 5.16
CA ASN A 359 -17.91 12.40 5.21
C ASN A 359 -16.39 12.52 5.42
N ILE A 360 -15.80 11.46 5.97
CA ILE A 360 -14.35 11.28 6.03
C ILE A 360 -13.90 10.23 5.00
N ALA A 361 -12.80 10.49 4.30
CA ALA A 361 -12.06 9.44 3.60
C ALA A 361 -10.75 9.19 4.36
N ALA A 362 -10.57 7.95 4.82
CA ALA A 362 -9.38 7.49 5.55
C ALA A 362 -8.97 6.09 5.06
N TYR A 363 -7.81 5.61 5.51
CA TYR A 363 -7.37 4.23 5.24
C TYR A 363 -8.44 3.20 5.67
N PRO A 364 -8.65 2.13 4.88
CA PRO A 364 -7.95 1.73 3.65
C PRO A 364 -8.52 2.36 2.36
N ALA A 365 -9.54 3.22 2.43
CA ALA A 365 -10.16 3.80 1.23
C ALA A 365 -9.23 4.79 0.51
N VAL A 366 -8.36 5.47 1.26
CA VAL A 366 -7.27 6.33 0.77
C VAL A 366 -5.98 6.02 1.54
N PRO A 367 -4.79 6.32 1.01
CA PRO A 367 -3.54 6.10 1.73
C PRO A 367 -3.48 6.82 3.09
N MET A 368 -2.75 6.24 4.04
CA MET A 368 -2.69 6.69 5.45
C MET A 368 -2.40 8.20 5.60
N ARG A 369 -1.50 8.76 4.79
CA ARG A 369 -1.14 10.20 4.80
C ARG A 369 -2.01 11.09 3.92
N ARG A 370 -2.98 10.52 3.22
CA ARG A 370 -3.87 11.22 2.29
C ARG A 370 -5.33 11.15 2.73
N CYS A 371 -5.56 11.06 4.05
CA CYS A 371 -6.89 11.19 4.62
C CYS A 371 -7.41 12.62 4.43
N GLY A 372 -8.73 12.78 4.41
CA GLY A 372 -9.33 14.09 4.20
C GLY A 372 -10.85 14.09 4.30
N ILE A 373 -11.41 15.26 4.03
CA ILE A 373 -12.84 15.52 4.11
C ILE A 373 -13.44 15.27 2.74
N ARG A 374 -14.42 14.38 2.68
CA ARG A 374 -15.19 14.09 1.48
C ARG A 374 -16.53 14.81 1.54
N ILE A 375 -16.70 15.78 0.66
CA ILE A 375 -17.85 16.67 0.57
C ILE A 375 -18.63 16.33 -0.69
N THR A 376 -19.96 16.23 -0.58
CA THR A 376 -20.84 16.04 -1.73
C THR A 376 -21.75 17.26 -1.90
N VAL A 377 -21.62 17.94 -3.03
CA VAL A 377 -22.46 19.09 -3.37
C VAL A 377 -23.79 18.58 -3.94
N THR A 378 -24.91 19.15 -3.48
CA THR A 378 -26.26 18.80 -3.94
C THR A 378 -27.09 20.06 -4.22
N ASN A 379 -28.25 19.90 -4.85
CA ASN A 379 -29.23 20.99 -5.03
C ASN A 379 -29.94 21.42 -3.74
N HIS A 380 -29.77 20.68 -2.64
CA HIS A 380 -30.28 21.11 -1.34
C HIS A 380 -29.49 22.27 -0.74
N HIS A 381 -28.24 22.47 -1.17
CA HIS A 381 -27.38 23.53 -0.66
C HIS A 381 -27.69 24.87 -1.31
N THR A 382 -27.74 25.91 -0.48
CA THR A 382 -27.67 27.28 -0.94
C THR A 382 -26.20 27.71 -1.11
N LYS A 383 -25.97 28.85 -1.78
CA LYS A 383 -24.62 29.43 -1.90
C LYS A 383 -24.08 29.84 -0.53
N GLU A 384 -24.95 30.25 0.38
CA GLU A 384 -24.60 30.59 1.76
C GLU A 384 -24.11 29.35 2.52
N ASP A 385 -24.78 28.20 2.35
CA ASP A 385 -24.34 26.93 2.97
C ASP A 385 -22.92 26.55 2.50
N ILE A 386 -22.68 26.63 1.18
CA ILE A 386 -21.38 26.31 0.56
C ILE A 386 -20.30 27.25 1.08
N LEU A 387 -20.57 28.57 1.07
CA LEU A 387 -19.62 29.56 1.56
C LEU A 387 -19.30 29.36 3.04
N ALA A 388 -20.32 29.10 3.87
CA ALA A 388 -20.15 28.89 5.29
C ALA A 388 -19.30 27.64 5.61
N LEU A 389 -19.50 26.54 4.87
CA LEU A 389 -18.65 25.35 5.01
C LEU A 389 -17.21 25.66 4.61
N VAL A 390 -17.00 26.32 3.46
CA VAL A 390 -15.66 26.66 2.98
C VAL A 390 -14.92 27.55 3.99
N GLN A 391 -15.60 28.56 4.55
CA GLN A 391 -15.06 29.41 5.62
C GLN A 391 -14.72 28.61 6.87
N ALA A 392 -15.62 27.73 7.33
CA ALA A 392 -15.37 26.89 8.49
C ALA A 392 -14.14 25.98 8.29
N ILE A 393 -13.96 25.40 7.10
CA ILE A 393 -12.76 24.61 6.79
C ILE A 393 -11.51 25.50 6.79
N ALA A 394 -11.58 26.69 6.18
CA ALA A 394 -10.46 27.63 6.12
C ALA A 394 -10.03 28.12 7.52
N ASP A 395 -10.97 28.23 8.46
CA ASP A 395 -10.70 28.63 9.84
C ASP A 395 -10.16 27.47 10.68
N VAL A 396 -10.74 26.27 10.54
CA VAL A 396 -10.41 25.09 11.38
C VAL A 396 -9.10 24.44 10.93
N LEU A 397 -8.90 24.25 9.62
CA LEU A 397 -7.84 23.40 9.11
C LEU A 397 -6.43 23.91 9.49
N PRO A 398 -6.08 25.20 9.32
CA PRO A 398 -4.74 25.69 9.70
C PRO A 398 -4.46 25.58 11.20
N VAL A 399 -5.48 25.79 12.05
CA VAL A 399 -5.35 25.65 13.51
C VAL A 399 -5.08 24.20 13.89
N MET A 400 -5.90 23.27 13.39
CA MET A 400 -5.75 21.84 13.69
C MET A 400 -4.45 21.26 13.13
N VAL A 401 -4.02 21.71 11.94
CA VAL A 401 -2.74 21.31 11.36
C VAL A 401 -1.56 21.74 12.24
N ARG A 402 -1.60 22.97 12.79
CA ARG A 402 -0.59 23.46 13.74
C ARG A 402 -0.63 22.72 15.08
N GLU A 403 -1.82 22.51 15.65
CA GLU A 403 -1.99 21.74 16.89
C GLU A 403 -1.54 20.28 16.75
N GLY A 404 -1.68 19.72 15.53
CA GLY A 404 -1.15 18.42 15.15
C GLY A 404 0.36 18.39 14.87
N GLY A 405 1.09 19.48 15.12
CA GLY A 405 2.54 19.58 14.92
C GLY A 405 2.99 19.69 13.46
N SER A 406 2.11 20.09 12.54
CA SER A 406 2.40 20.21 11.11
C SER A 406 2.16 21.63 10.60
N SER A 407 2.34 21.85 9.29
CA SER A 407 2.08 23.14 8.63
C SER A 407 1.26 22.95 7.36
N MET A 408 0.59 24.02 6.92
CA MET A 408 -0.16 24.01 5.66
C MET A 408 0.76 23.68 4.48
N ASP A 409 1.99 24.20 4.43
CA ASP A 409 2.95 23.86 3.37
C ASP A 409 3.28 22.36 3.30
N LYS A 410 3.47 21.70 4.46
CA LYS A 410 3.68 20.25 4.53
C LYS A 410 2.45 19.50 4.01
N LEU A 411 1.26 20.00 4.32
CA LEU A 411 -0.01 19.43 3.84
C LEU A 411 -0.13 19.52 2.32
N TYR A 412 0.06 20.70 1.74
CA TYR A 412 0.02 20.92 0.28
C TYR A 412 1.00 20.00 -0.47
N LYS A 413 2.24 19.89 0.03
CA LYS A 413 3.25 18.96 -0.53
C LYS A 413 2.82 17.50 -0.48
N THR A 414 2.17 17.05 0.61
CA THR A 414 1.69 15.67 0.77
C THR A 414 0.67 15.27 -0.31
N PHE A 415 -0.13 16.24 -0.77
CA PHE A 415 -1.10 16.08 -1.86
C PHE A 415 -0.57 16.47 -3.24
N LYS A 416 0.75 16.74 -3.37
CA LYS A 416 1.40 17.19 -4.61
C LYS A 416 0.79 18.48 -5.18
N MET A 417 0.33 19.36 -4.30
CA MET A 417 -0.25 20.65 -4.66
C MET A 417 0.77 21.78 -4.46
N PRO A 418 0.74 22.85 -5.28
CA PRO A 418 1.54 24.03 -5.02
C PRO A 418 1.06 24.71 -3.73
N SER A 419 1.99 25.15 -2.88
CA SER A 419 1.64 26.00 -1.74
C SER A 419 1.05 27.32 -2.25
N PRO A 420 -0.01 27.85 -1.62
CA PRO A 420 -0.50 29.18 -1.94
C PRO A 420 0.59 30.24 -1.77
N GLU A 421 0.60 31.28 -2.62
CA GLU A 421 1.46 32.44 -2.41
C GLU A 421 1.07 33.11 -1.07
N THR A 422 1.94 32.98 -0.08
CA THR A 422 1.67 33.51 1.26
C THR A 422 1.85 35.02 1.29
N ASN A 423 0.87 35.72 1.88
CA ASN A 423 1.01 37.13 2.24
C ASN A 423 2.09 37.22 3.35
N PRO A 424 3.17 38.02 3.19
CA PRO A 424 4.31 38.02 4.11
C PRO A 424 3.98 38.32 5.59
N GLU A 425 2.80 38.87 5.90
CA GLU A 425 2.33 39.09 7.27
C GLU A 425 1.91 37.80 8.00
N SER A 426 1.45 36.75 7.30
CA SER A 426 1.08 35.48 7.96
C SER A 426 2.32 34.65 8.35
N LEU A 427 3.40 34.78 7.58
CA LEU A 427 4.71 34.19 7.88
C LEU A 427 5.37 34.77 9.13
N LEU A 428 5.01 36.00 9.51
CA LEU A 428 5.47 36.64 10.74
C LEU A 428 4.67 36.16 11.96
N ALA A 429 3.37 35.90 11.81
CA ALA A 429 2.52 35.35 12.87
C ALA A 429 2.79 33.86 13.15
N ASP A 430 3.07 33.04 12.12
CA ASP A 430 3.47 31.63 12.30
C ASP A 430 4.89 31.50 12.90
N ARG A 431 5.74 32.53 12.78
CA ARG A 431 7.03 32.60 13.48
C ARG A 431 6.91 33.02 14.95
N GLU A 432 5.86 33.75 15.32
CA GLU A 432 5.67 34.25 16.70
C GLU A 432 4.82 33.31 17.58
N ASN A 433 4.02 32.41 17.00
CA ASN A 433 3.16 31.47 17.74
C ASN A 433 3.52 29.98 17.58
N GLY A 434 4.64 29.66 16.91
CA GLY A 434 5.28 28.36 17.11
C GLY A 434 5.75 28.29 18.56
N SER A 435 5.13 27.43 19.36
CA SER A 435 5.64 27.11 20.69
C SER A 435 7.09 26.67 20.54
N ASN A 436 8.01 27.57 20.88
CA ASN A 436 9.40 27.25 21.18
C ASN A 436 9.41 26.39 22.45
N SER A 437 9.14 25.10 22.26
CA SER A 437 9.46 24.02 23.17
C SER A 437 9.87 22.86 22.26
N GLY A 438 11.12 22.47 22.12
CA GLY A 438 12.30 22.81 22.90
C GLY A 438 13.59 22.86 22.07
N SER A 439 14.67 22.91 22.82
CA SER A 439 16.04 23.22 22.42
C SER A 439 16.75 22.16 21.58
N LEU A 440 16.05 21.40 20.73
CA LEU A 440 16.64 20.33 19.94
C LEU A 440 17.18 20.83 18.59
N THR A 441 18.27 20.24 18.11
CA THR A 441 18.84 20.50 16.78
C THR A 441 19.07 19.18 16.05
N ILE A 442 18.79 19.14 14.74
CA ILE A 442 19.05 17.97 13.89
C ILE A 442 20.21 18.27 12.94
N GLU A 443 21.15 17.35 12.88
CA GLU A 443 22.25 17.32 11.93
C GLU A 443 21.98 16.20 10.93
N HIS A 444 22.04 16.54 9.64
CA HIS A 444 21.91 15.59 8.52
C HIS A 444 23.19 15.60 7.69
N TYR A 445 23.75 14.42 7.47
CA TYR A 445 24.95 14.21 6.66
C TYR A 445 24.67 13.21 5.55
N ALA A 446 25.19 13.46 4.36
CA ALA A 446 25.09 12.55 3.21
C ALA A 446 26.25 11.54 3.15
N SER A 447 27.23 11.64 4.05
CA SER A 447 28.29 10.65 4.21
C SER A 447 28.78 10.60 5.65
N ILE A 448 29.10 9.40 6.11
CA ILE A 448 29.73 9.13 7.41
C ILE A 448 31.06 9.88 7.55
N GLN A 449 31.74 10.18 6.44
CA GLN A 449 32.99 10.93 6.41
C GLN A 449 32.86 12.37 6.93
N ALA A 450 31.65 12.91 6.99
CA ALA A 450 31.37 14.22 7.57
C ALA A 450 31.20 14.17 9.09
N ILE A 451 31.26 12.99 9.72
CA ILE A 451 31.08 12.76 11.15
C ILE A 451 32.38 12.23 11.75
N GLU A 452 32.76 12.73 12.91
CA GLU A 452 33.96 12.27 13.63
C GLU A 452 33.81 10.78 14.05
N PRO A 453 34.77 9.89 13.71
CA PRO A 453 34.66 8.45 13.99
C PRO A 453 34.43 8.10 15.46
N GLU A 454 35.13 8.77 16.38
CA GLU A 454 35.01 8.52 17.82
C GLU A 454 33.63 8.89 18.36
N GLU A 455 32.98 9.90 17.77
CA GLU A 455 31.63 10.29 18.16
C GLU A 455 30.60 9.27 17.67
N TRP A 456 30.63 8.93 16.37
CA TRP A 456 29.69 7.98 15.80
C TRP A 456 29.79 6.61 16.49
N ASN A 457 31.01 6.12 16.68
CA ASN A 457 31.27 4.83 17.32
C ASN A 457 30.78 4.78 18.78
N ARG A 458 30.70 5.92 19.47
CA ARG A 458 30.13 6.00 20.82
C ARG A 458 28.62 5.78 20.83
N LEU A 459 27.92 6.24 19.78
CA LEU A 459 26.47 6.19 19.68
C LEU A 459 25.99 4.84 19.13
N LEU A 460 26.62 4.39 18.03
CA LEU A 460 26.17 3.24 17.25
C LEU A 460 27.22 2.13 17.09
N GLY A 461 28.49 2.39 17.41
CA GLY A 461 29.56 1.38 17.26
C GLY A 461 29.36 0.15 18.14
N GLY A 462 28.89 0.32 19.39
CA GLY A 462 28.53 -0.81 20.27
C GLY A 462 27.31 -1.62 19.79
N ARG A 463 26.67 -1.23 18.69
CA ARG A 463 25.53 -1.92 18.07
C ARG A 463 25.91 -2.57 16.74
N GLY A 464 27.20 -2.56 16.37
CA GLY A 464 27.71 -3.16 15.13
C GLY A 464 27.64 -2.26 13.89
N PHE A 465 27.52 -0.94 14.09
CA PHE A 465 27.47 0.04 13.00
C PHE A 465 28.60 1.06 13.16
N GLU A 466 29.84 0.59 13.25
CA GLU A 466 31.01 1.45 13.36
C GLU A 466 31.21 2.30 12.09
N TRP A 467 31.88 3.43 12.27
CA TRP A 467 32.19 4.41 11.23
C TRP A 467 32.85 3.75 10.01
N ASP A 468 33.88 2.92 10.25
CA ASP A 468 34.66 2.32 9.16
C ASP A 468 33.84 1.28 8.38
N PHE A 469 32.93 0.57 9.05
CA PHE A 469 31.98 -0.34 8.40
C PHE A 469 31.03 0.42 7.47
N LEU A 470 30.45 1.52 7.93
CA LEU A 470 29.54 2.32 7.11
C LEU A 470 30.28 2.98 5.94
N HIS A 471 31.52 3.42 6.14
CA HIS A 471 32.35 3.95 5.06
C HIS A 471 32.69 2.89 3.99
N CYS A 472 32.88 1.63 4.41
CA CYS A 472 33.01 0.50 3.47
C CYS A 472 31.76 0.31 2.61
N LEU A 473 30.56 0.50 3.18
CA LEU A 473 29.31 0.41 2.43
C LEU A 473 29.17 1.56 1.42
N GLU A 474 29.45 2.80 1.82
CA GLU A 474 29.45 3.95 0.89
C GLU A 474 30.33 3.70 -0.33
N ARG A 475 31.58 3.29 -0.11
CA ARG A 475 32.52 2.99 -1.20
C ARG A 475 32.07 1.86 -2.13
N THR A 476 31.26 0.94 -1.62
CA THR A 476 30.79 -0.22 -2.40
C THR A 476 29.58 0.12 -3.24
N PHE A 477 28.65 0.91 -2.69
CA PHE A 477 27.32 1.12 -3.26
C PHE A 477 27.09 2.52 -3.82
N GLU A 478 27.95 3.50 -3.56
CA GLU A 478 27.82 4.80 -4.22
C GLU A 478 28.39 4.78 -5.64
N ASN A 479 27.78 5.58 -6.52
CA ASN A 479 28.19 5.78 -7.91
C ASN A 479 28.27 4.48 -8.73
N GLN A 480 27.39 3.53 -8.44
CA GLN A 480 27.31 2.26 -9.16
C GLN A 480 26.48 2.41 -10.45
N PRO A 481 26.83 1.67 -11.53
CA PRO A 481 26.11 1.76 -12.81
C PRO A 481 24.73 1.09 -12.79
N LEU A 482 24.55 0.07 -11.94
CA LEU A 482 23.28 -0.63 -11.76
C LEU A 482 22.44 0.07 -10.69
N LEU A 483 21.17 0.33 -11.00
CA LEU A 483 20.26 1.09 -10.14
C LEU A 483 20.09 0.46 -8.76
N GLU A 484 19.94 -0.87 -8.71
CA GLU A 484 19.79 -1.66 -7.48
C GLU A 484 21.03 -1.65 -6.57
N ASN A 485 22.20 -1.34 -7.13
CA ASN A 485 23.46 -1.28 -6.42
C ASN A 485 23.91 0.16 -6.13
N ASN A 486 23.18 1.17 -6.62
CA ASN A 486 23.51 2.58 -6.42
C ASN A 486 22.76 3.14 -5.21
N TRP A 487 23.32 2.96 -4.02
CA TRP A 487 22.69 3.39 -2.77
C TRP A 487 23.16 4.79 -2.39
N ALA A 488 22.27 5.55 -1.74
CA ALA A 488 22.64 6.80 -1.09
C ALA A 488 22.44 6.67 0.43
N PHE A 489 23.40 7.18 1.20
CA PHE A 489 23.40 7.06 2.65
C PHE A 489 23.10 8.41 3.30
N HIS A 490 22.33 8.38 4.39
CA HIS A 490 21.88 9.56 5.11
C HIS A 490 22.05 9.31 6.60
N TYR A 491 22.78 10.17 7.28
CA TYR A 491 23.12 10.04 8.70
C TYR A 491 22.48 11.18 9.47
N TYR A 492 21.88 10.86 10.62
CA TYR A 492 21.12 11.80 11.42
C TYR A 492 21.59 11.76 12.87
N ILE A 493 21.81 12.94 13.44
CA ILE A 493 22.06 13.12 14.87
C ILE A 493 21.16 14.24 15.37
N VAL A 494 20.29 13.96 16.35
CA VAL A 494 19.48 14.97 17.03
C VAL A 494 20.05 15.21 18.41
N ARG A 495 20.31 16.47 18.76
CA ARG A 495 20.91 16.89 20.03
C ARG A 495 20.01 17.83 20.80
N ASP A 496 20.17 17.85 22.12
CA ASP A 496 19.55 18.85 22.98
C ASP A 496 20.31 20.20 23.02
N ALA A 497 19.84 21.15 23.85
CA ALA A 497 20.44 22.48 23.98
C ALA A 497 21.92 22.44 24.40
N ALA A 498 22.28 21.40 25.15
CA ALA A 498 23.62 21.22 25.69
C ALA A 498 24.52 20.44 24.70
N GLY A 499 24.02 20.10 23.51
CA GLY A 499 24.73 19.34 22.48
C GLY A 499 24.77 17.84 22.76
N VAL A 500 23.98 17.34 23.72
CA VAL A 500 23.94 15.91 24.05
C VAL A 500 23.06 15.18 23.02
N PRO A 501 23.58 14.13 22.36
CA PRO A 501 22.78 13.31 21.45
C PRO A 501 21.58 12.66 22.14
N ILE A 502 20.39 12.87 21.58
CA ILE A 502 19.15 12.22 21.97
C ILE A 502 18.78 11.11 20.99
N LEU A 503 19.03 11.32 19.70
CA LEU A 503 18.78 10.35 18.65
C LEU A 503 19.98 10.30 17.70
N ALA A 504 20.40 9.11 17.28
CA ALA A 504 21.30 8.95 16.16
C ALA A 504 20.97 7.70 15.35
N THR A 505 20.99 7.82 14.03
CA THR A 505 20.72 6.69 13.12
C THR A 505 21.26 6.99 11.72
N TYR A 506 21.24 5.99 10.86
CA TYR A 506 21.47 6.16 9.43
C TYR A 506 20.36 5.47 8.63
N CYS A 507 20.11 6.00 7.45
CA CYS A 507 19.17 5.47 6.48
C CYS A 507 19.84 5.30 5.12
N THR A 508 19.37 4.33 4.36
CA THR A 508 19.81 4.07 2.99
C THR A 508 18.64 4.31 2.04
N ALA A 509 18.82 5.19 1.06
CA ALA A 509 17.92 5.30 -0.09
C ALA A 509 18.34 4.27 -1.14
N VAL A 510 17.44 3.36 -1.49
CA VAL A 510 17.75 2.17 -2.31
C VAL A 510 16.54 1.69 -3.09
N LEU A 511 16.76 1.18 -4.31
CA LEU A 511 15.74 0.47 -5.09
C LEU A 511 15.57 -0.95 -4.53
N LEU A 512 14.37 -1.28 -4.04
CA LEU A 512 14.03 -2.60 -3.51
C LEU A 512 12.94 -3.29 -4.29
N LYS A 513 12.96 -4.61 -4.19
CA LYS A 513 11.85 -5.50 -4.57
C LYS A 513 10.71 -5.33 -3.57
N ASP A 514 9.51 -4.98 -4.05
CA ASP A 514 8.35 -4.71 -3.18
C ASP A 514 7.92 -5.94 -2.36
N ASP A 515 8.28 -7.15 -2.82
CA ASP A 515 8.03 -8.44 -2.17
C ASP A 515 9.07 -8.86 -1.13
N ILE A 516 9.96 -7.96 -0.70
CA ILE A 516 11.03 -8.24 0.29
C ILE A 516 10.50 -8.82 1.62
N LEU A 517 9.30 -8.41 2.06
CA LEU A 517 8.67 -8.89 3.29
C LEU A 517 7.66 -10.04 3.06
N GLU A 518 7.54 -10.53 1.82
CA GLU A 518 6.58 -11.57 1.46
C GLU A 518 7.11 -12.99 1.69
N THR A 519 6.22 -13.98 1.57
CA THR A 519 6.62 -15.38 1.68
C THR A 519 7.43 -15.80 0.46
N GLY A 520 8.37 -16.73 0.63
CA GLY A 520 9.20 -17.18 -0.49
C GLY A 520 8.42 -17.81 -1.65
N GLU A 521 7.18 -18.26 -1.44
CA GLU A 521 6.29 -18.70 -2.53
C GLU A 521 5.80 -17.53 -3.39
N VAL A 522 5.40 -16.43 -2.76
CA VAL A 522 5.00 -15.19 -3.45
C VAL A 522 6.18 -14.62 -4.19
N SER A 523 7.33 -14.50 -3.51
CA SER A 523 8.54 -13.93 -4.11
C SER A 523 9.00 -14.74 -5.33
N LYS A 524 8.92 -16.08 -5.30
CA LYS A 524 9.19 -16.93 -6.47
C LYS A 524 8.27 -16.63 -7.66
N ALA A 525 6.98 -16.41 -7.40
CA ALA A 525 6.04 -16.07 -8.45
C ALA A 525 6.34 -14.69 -9.06
N VAL A 526 6.76 -13.73 -8.24
CA VAL A 526 7.20 -12.41 -8.72
C VAL A 526 8.50 -12.51 -9.53
N GLU A 527 9.48 -13.33 -9.11
CA GLU A 527 10.73 -13.53 -9.88
C GLU A 527 10.46 -14.08 -11.30
N GLN A 528 9.42 -14.92 -11.47
CA GLN A 528 9.02 -15.39 -12.79
C GLN A 528 8.53 -14.24 -13.69
N LEU A 529 7.85 -13.23 -13.11
CA LEU A 529 7.42 -12.03 -13.83
C LEU A 529 8.59 -11.07 -14.12
N ARG A 530 9.67 -11.15 -13.33
CA ARG A 530 10.88 -10.34 -13.51
C ARG A 530 11.81 -10.84 -14.62
N ILE A 531 11.57 -12.01 -15.19
CA ILE A 531 12.38 -12.51 -16.32
C ILE A 531 12.29 -11.56 -17.52
N ASP A 532 11.08 -11.07 -17.84
CA ASP A 532 10.85 -10.17 -18.96
C ASP A 532 11.01 -8.69 -18.55
N ASN A 533 10.77 -8.37 -17.28
CA ASN A 533 10.93 -7.04 -16.71
C ASN A 533 11.67 -7.10 -15.36
N PRO A 534 13.01 -7.01 -15.35
CA PRO A 534 13.82 -7.16 -14.13
C PRO A 534 13.43 -6.23 -12.96
N TYR A 535 12.82 -5.09 -13.26
CA TYR A 535 12.39 -4.08 -12.29
C TYR A 535 10.88 -4.13 -11.98
N TYR A 536 10.16 -5.16 -12.42
CA TYR A 536 8.75 -5.35 -12.07
C TYR A 536 8.56 -5.44 -10.54
N LEU A 537 7.58 -4.71 -10.01
CA LEU A 537 7.33 -4.57 -8.57
C LEU A 537 8.60 -4.19 -7.80
N THR A 538 9.21 -3.10 -8.21
CA THR A 538 10.31 -2.48 -7.48
C THR A 538 9.99 -1.01 -7.25
N SER A 539 10.40 -0.51 -6.09
CA SER A 539 10.23 0.89 -5.73
C SER A 539 11.48 1.42 -5.05
N ASN A 540 11.64 2.73 -5.03
CA ASN A 540 12.64 3.38 -4.19
C ASN A 540 12.16 3.39 -2.73
N TYR A 541 13.01 2.94 -1.82
CA TYR A 541 12.78 2.90 -0.39
C TYR A 541 13.78 3.80 0.33
N LEU A 542 13.35 4.34 1.46
CA LEU A 542 14.24 4.91 2.46
C LEU A 542 14.21 4.01 3.70
N VAL A 543 15.28 3.24 3.89
CA VAL A 543 15.36 2.18 4.91
C VAL A 543 16.24 2.64 6.05
N MET A 544 15.79 2.51 7.31
CA MET A 544 16.67 2.66 8.47
C MET A 544 17.64 1.48 8.52
N GLY A 545 18.94 1.76 8.52
CA GLY A 545 19.96 0.75 8.26
C GLY A 545 20.21 0.52 6.77
N SER A 546 20.80 -0.63 6.42
CA SER A 546 20.98 -1.11 5.05
C SER A 546 20.58 -2.58 4.90
N LEU A 547 20.55 -3.08 3.65
CA LEU A 547 20.23 -4.49 3.34
C LEU A 547 21.27 -5.50 3.85
N LEU A 548 22.46 -5.04 4.23
CA LEU A 548 23.55 -5.87 4.76
C LEU A 548 23.63 -5.87 6.28
N THR A 549 22.71 -5.16 6.93
CA THR A 549 22.75 -4.93 8.37
C THR A 549 21.51 -5.44 9.06
N GLU A 550 21.68 -5.76 10.33
CA GLU A 550 20.66 -6.29 11.21
C GLU A 550 20.92 -5.78 12.63
N GLY A 551 19.86 -5.54 13.38
CA GLY A 551 19.93 -5.14 14.79
C GLY A 551 19.40 -3.73 15.01
N ASN A 552 19.60 -3.19 16.20
CA ASN A 552 19.00 -1.90 16.55
C ASN A 552 19.79 -0.72 15.97
N HIS A 553 19.44 -0.29 14.75
CA HIS A 553 20.03 0.86 14.03
C HIS A 553 19.73 2.23 14.64
N LEU A 554 18.93 2.29 15.72
CA LEU A 554 18.54 3.53 16.37
C LEU A 554 19.20 3.66 17.74
N TYR A 555 20.08 4.65 17.88
CA TYR A 555 20.41 5.20 19.19
C TYR A 555 19.28 6.14 19.61
N LEU A 556 18.66 5.86 20.77
CA LEU A 556 17.59 6.69 21.33
C LEU A 556 17.76 6.82 22.84
N ASN A 557 18.02 8.03 23.32
CA ASN A 557 18.11 8.34 24.73
C ASN A 557 16.70 8.55 25.32
N ARG A 558 16.12 7.49 25.89
CA ARG A 558 14.79 7.50 26.52
C ARG A 558 14.63 8.44 27.71
N GLN A 559 15.73 8.90 28.33
CA GLN A 559 15.69 9.86 29.44
C GLN A 559 15.59 11.32 28.97
N GLY A 560 15.92 11.60 27.71
CA GLY A 560 15.76 12.90 27.08
C GLY A 560 14.40 13.06 26.40
N ASN A 561 14.20 14.17 25.68
CA ASN A 561 12.96 14.41 24.92
C ASN A 561 12.93 13.59 23.61
N TRP A 562 12.90 12.27 23.75
CA TRP A 562 13.07 11.33 22.64
C TRP A 562 11.91 11.37 21.64
N GLN A 563 10.69 11.67 22.08
CA GLN A 563 9.52 11.79 21.20
C GLN A 563 9.63 13.00 20.28
N GLU A 564 10.10 14.14 20.80
CA GLU A 564 10.38 15.34 20.01
C GLU A 564 11.54 15.08 19.04
N ALA A 565 12.62 14.44 19.50
CA ALA A 565 13.74 14.09 18.64
C ALA A 565 13.33 13.14 17.50
N LEU A 566 12.47 12.16 17.80
CA LEU A 566 11.94 11.24 16.80
C LEU A 566 11.01 11.97 15.81
N SER A 567 10.20 12.92 16.29
CA SER A 567 9.38 13.77 15.42
C SER A 567 10.27 14.55 14.43
N MET A 568 11.31 15.24 14.91
CA MET A 568 12.27 15.96 14.06
C MET A 568 12.95 15.05 13.04
N PHE A 569 13.40 13.86 13.46
CA PHE A 569 13.99 12.88 12.56
C PHE A 569 13.02 12.43 11.46
N ILE A 570 11.78 12.10 11.83
CA ILE A 570 10.76 11.65 10.86
C ILE A 570 10.42 12.76 9.86
N GLU A 571 10.40 14.02 10.29
CA GLU A 571 10.19 15.14 9.39
C GLU A 571 11.30 15.29 8.35
N GLU A 572 12.58 15.24 8.78
CA GLU A 572 13.70 15.29 7.84
C GLU A 572 13.70 14.05 6.92
N LEU A 573 13.38 12.88 7.48
CA LEU A 573 13.28 11.63 6.72
C LEU A 573 12.20 11.71 5.63
N GLN A 574 11.08 12.38 5.89
CA GLN A 574 10.04 12.62 4.89
C GLN A 574 10.47 13.65 3.83
N ALA A 575 11.26 14.66 4.22
CA ALA A 575 11.84 15.60 3.25
C ALA A 575 12.82 14.87 2.31
N GLU A 576 13.63 13.97 2.86
CA GLU A 576 14.53 13.10 2.09
C GLU A 576 13.76 12.09 1.22
N GLN A 577 12.68 11.48 1.73
CA GLN A 577 11.78 10.63 0.93
C GLN A 577 11.31 11.35 -0.35
N ALA A 578 10.91 12.62 -0.24
CA ALA A 578 10.51 13.41 -1.39
C ALA A 578 11.68 13.73 -2.33
N ARG A 579 12.87 14.05 -1.80
CA ARG A 579 14.09 14.32 -2.58
C ARG A 579 14.56 13.10 -3.37
N CYS A 580 14.56 11.92 -2.76
CA CYS A 580 14.98 10.67 -3.41
C CYS A 580 13.85 9.94 -4.15
N GLN A 581 12.64 10.53 -4.18
CA GLN A 581 11.45 9.94 -4.82
C GLN A 581 11.13 8.53 -4.28
N ALA A 582 11.39 8.28 -2.99
CA ALA A 582 11.05 7.01 -2.36
C ALA A 582 9.54 6.88 -2.14
N SER A 583 8.95 5.76 -2.58
CA SER A 583 7.53 5.47 -2.34
C SER A 583 7.28 5.00 -0.91
N THR A 584 8.31 4.49 -0.24
CA THR A 584 8.19 3.82 1.06
C THR A 584 9.31 4.22 2.02
N ILE A 585 8.94 4.54 3.26
CA ILE A 585 9.86 4.59 4.40
C ILE A 585 9.75 3.27 5.16
N MET A 586 10.89 2.66 5.50
CA MET A 586 10.96 1.39 6.23
C MET A 586 11.89 1.52 7.44
N LEU A 587 11.33 1.58 8.64
CA LEU A 587 12.06 1.62 9.91
C LEU A 587 12.01 0.21 10.52
N ARG A 588 13.13 -0.50 10.52
CA ARG A 588 13.18 -1.94 10.83
C ARG A 588 13.91 -2.27 12.12
N ASP A 589 13.84 -3.55 12.48
CA ASP A 589 14.58 -4.20 13.57
C ASP A 589 14.23 -3.67 14.98
N PHE A 590 12.99 -3.22 15.17
CA PHE A 590 12.46 -2.82 16.48
C PHE A 590 11.98 -4.02 17.29
N SER A 591 12.07 -3.91 18.62
CA SER A 591 11.47 -4.89 19.54
C SER A 591 9.94 -4.87 19.42
N ILE A 592 9.32 -6.05 19.46
CA ILE A 592 7.85 -6.18 19.52
C ILE A 592 7.26 -5.82 20.89
N ASP A 593 8.10 -5.77 21.93
CA ASP A 593 7.67 -5.53 23.32
C ASP A 593 7.66 -4.03 23.69
N ASP A 594 8.05 -3.14 22.77
CA ASP A 594 8.08 -1.69 22.99
C ASP A 594 6.72 -1.04 22.65
N GLU A 595 5.73 -1.25 23.52
CA GLU A 595 4.36 -0.75 23.34
C GLU A 595 4.29 0.77 23.22
N GLU A 596 5.17 1.50 23.92
CA GLU A 596 5.22 2.97 23.89
C GLU A 596 5.64 3.48 22.51
N LEU A 597 6.71 2.91 21.94
CA LEU A 597 7.15 3.25 20.58
C LEU A 597 6.12 2.80 19.54
N ALA A 598 5.54 1.61 19.70
CA ALA A 598 4.51 1.12 18.80
C ALA A 598 3.29 2.04 18.77
N GLY A 599 2.82 2.48 19.94
CA GLY A 599 1.75 3.46 20.07
C GLY A 599 2.10 4.78 19.39
N TRP A 600 3.32 5.27 19.57
CA TRP A 600 3.80 6.50 18.92
C TRP A 600 3.86 6.35 17.39
N MET A 601 4.45 5.28 16.87
CA MET A 601 4.59 5.02 15.42
C MET A 601 3.22 4.93 14.73
N ASN A 602 2.27 4.24 15.34
CA ASN A 602 0.90 4.14 14.84
C ASN A 602 0.22 5.52 14.76
N GLN A 603 0.41 6.38 15.77
CA GLN A 603 -0.13 7.75 15.77
C GLN A 603 0.45 8.62 14.65
N HIS A 604 1.66 8.31 14.18
CA HIS A 604 2.34 9.01 13.08
C HIS A 604 2.13 8.32 11.71
N GLY A 605 1.19 7.37 11.64
CA GLY A 605 0.77 6.73 10.39
C GLY A 605 1.74 5.70 9.84
N TYR A 606 2.55 5.07 10.69
CA TYR A 606 3.34 3.90 10.34
C TYR A 606 2.56 2.62 10.64
N LEU A 607 2.60 1.68 9.69
CA LEU A 607 2.05 0.33 9.85
C LEU A 607 3.15 -0.61 10.33
N ASN A 608 2.80 -1.57 11.20
CA ASN A 608 3.74 -2.57 11.70
C ASN A 608 3.59 -3.92 10.98
N ARG A 609 4.70 -4.59 10.67
CA ARG A 609 4.77 -6.00 10.23
C ARG A 609 5.90 -6.72 10.97
N LEU A 610 5.76 -8.02 11.23
CA LEU A 610 6.87 -8.79 11.77
C LEU A 610 7.96 -8.99 10.71
N MET A 611 9.21 -8.80 11.12
CA MET A 611 10.37 -9.18 10.34
C MET A 611 10.61 -10.69 10.48
N PRO A 612 11.35 -11.32 9.54
CA PRO A 612 11.82 -12.67 9.78
C PRO A 612 12.75 -12.69 11.01
N GLU A 613 12.71 -13.79 11.76
CA GLU A 613 13.34 -13.83 13.09
C GLU A 613 14.88 -13.78 12.99
N SER A 614 15.47 -12.99 13.90
CA SER A 614 16.91 -12.86 14.12
C SER A 614 17.42 -14.01 14.98
N ASN A 615 18.64 -14.49 14.76
CA ASN A 615 19.25 -15.54 15.58
C ASN A 615 20.57 -15.06 16.18
N VAL A 616 20.64 -15.07 17.51
CA VAL A 616 21.81 -14.59 18.27
C VAL A 616 22.29 -15.71 19.20
N LEU A 617 23.60 -15.92 19.23
CA LEU A 617 24.25 -16.89 20.10
C LEU A 617 25.11 -16.13 21.11
N THR A 618 24.87 -16.37 22.40
CA THR A 618 25.73 -15.86 23.48
C THR A 618 26.71 -16.96 23.90
N LEU A 619 28.00 -16.66 23.81
CA LEU A 619 29.10 -17.56 24.14
C LEU A 619 29.59 -17.29 25.57
N GLN A 620 29.41 -18.28 26.45
CA GLN A 620 29.98 -18.30 27.80
C GLN A 620 30.91 -19.51 27.95
N CYS A 621 31.91 -19.59 27.08
CA CYS A 621 32.79 -20.74 26.99
C CYS A 621 34.26 -20.34 26.82
N GLU A 622 35.17 -21.19 27.29
CA GLU A 622 36.62 -20.96 27.15
C GLU A 622 37.16 -21.47 25.81
N ASP A 623 36.63 -22.57 25.31
CA ASP A 623 37.05 -23.21 24.07
C ASP A 623 35.88 -23.94 23.35
N GLU A 624 36.19 -24.50 22.19
CA GLU A 624 35.24 -25.23 21.34
C GLU A 624 34.66 -26.47 22.03
N HIS A 625 35.42 -27.13 22.91
CA HIS A 625 34.97 -28.33 23.62
C HIS A 625 33.93 -27.98 24.66
N ASP A 626 34.18 -26.92 25.43
CA ASP A 626 33.26 -26.36 26.41
C ASP A 626 31.96 -25.91 25.73
N TYR A 627 32.05 -25.13 24.64
CA TYR A 627 30.88 -24.73 23.85
C TYR A 627 29.99 -25.93 23.46
N VAL A 628 30.57 -26.98 22.87
CA VAL A 628 29.81 -28.18 22.45
C VAL A 628 29.22 -28.91 23.66
N SER A 629 29.85 -28.81 24.84
CA SER A 629 29.37 -29.41 26.09
C SER A 629 28.16 -28.68 26.68
N GLN A 630 27.98 -27.39 26.38
CA GLN A 630 26.87 -26.56 26.84
C GLN A 630 25.60 -26.76 25.99
N LEU A 631 25.74 -27.26 24.76
CA LEU A 631 24.61 -27.54 23.88
C LEU A 631 23.70 -28.66 24.41
N SER A 632 22.42 -28.60 24.02
CA SER A 632 21.44 -29.64 24.35
C SER A 632 21.88 -31.03 23.88
N ARG A 633 21.38 -32.09 24.52
CA ARG A 633 21.79 -33.48 24.22
C ARG A 633 21.60 -33.84 22.73
N SER A 634 20.49 -33.39 22.12
CA SER A 634 20.19 -33.63 20.70
C SER A 634 21.09 -32.81 19.78
N ALA A 635 21.28 -31.52 20.07
CA ALA A 635 22.19 -30.64 19.33
C ALA A 635 23.63 -31.17 19.33
N ARG A 636 24.12 -31.57 20.50
CA ARG A 636 25.47 -32.12 20.69
C ARG A 636 25.69 -33.42 19.90
N ALA A 637 24.70 -34.32 19.89
CA ALA A 637 24.77 -35.55 19.11
C ALA A 637 24.85 -35.27 17.60
N LEU A 638 24.07 -34.29 17.13
CA LEU A 638 24.08 -33.86 15.73
C LEU A 638 25.42 -33.23 15.35
N ILE A 639 25.91 -32.25 16.12
CA ILE A 639 27.20 -31.59 15.83
C ILE A 639 28.36 -32.59 15.83
N ARG A 640 28.40 -33.53 16.78
CA ARG A 640 29.44 -34.58 16.78
C ARG A 640 29.41 -35.46 15.53
N LYS A 641 28.21 -35.81 15.07
CA LYS A 641 28.02 -36.74 13.94
C LYS A 641 28.19 -36.07 12.58
N GLU A 642 27.73 -34.84 12.43
CA GLU A 642 27.50 -34.19 11.13
C GLU A 642 28.41 -32.97 10.91
N VAL A 643 29.14 -32.53 11.92
CA VAL A 643 30.07 -31.38 11.83
C VAL A 643 31.48 -31.82 12.25
N LEU A 644 31.68 -32.19 13.52
CA LEU A 644 33.02 -32.51 14.06
C LEU A 644 33.65 -33.75 13.39
N SER A 645 32.84 -34.74 12.99
CA SER A 645 33.33 -35.94 12.29
C SER A 645 33.92 -35.62 10.92
N LEU A 646 33.49 -34.51 10.29
CA LEU A 646 33.89 -34.09 8.95
C LEU A 646 34.83 -32.88 8.98
N GLU A 647 35.04 -32.24 10.13
CA GLU A 647 35.86 -31.02 10.25
C GLU A 647 37.25 -31.16 9.64
N HIS A 648 37.90 -32.31 9.84
CA HIS A 648 39.24 -32.61 9.31
C HIS A 648 39.33 -32.64 7.77
N MET A 649 38.20 -32.72 7.07
CA MET A 649 38.15 -32.70 5.60
C MET A 649 38.16 -31.28 5.02
N PHE A 650 37.96 -30.26 5.87
CA PHE A 650 37.88 -28.86 5.45
C PHE A 650 39.17 -28.10 5.72
N GLU A 651 39.72 -27.49 4.68
CA GLU A 651 40.75 -26.47 4.79
C GLU A 651 40.06 -25.10 4.80
N VAL A 652 40.27 -24.32 5.86
CA VAL A 652 39.62 -23.01 6.04
C VAL A 652 40.67 -21.92 6.06
N ASP A 653 40.73 -21.13 5.00
CA ASP A 653 41.55 -19.92 4.93
C ASP A 653 40.77 -18.73 5.48
N ILE A 654 41.43 -17.88 6.24
CA ILE A 654 40.84 -16.63 6.75
C ILE A 654 41.51 -15.48 6.02
N LEU A 655 40.79 -14.88 5.07
CA LEU A 655 41.25 -13.70 4.36
C LEU A 655 40.87 -12.45 5.15
N THR A 656 41.84 -11.58 5.38
CA THR A 656 41.72 -10.30 6.09
C THR A 656 42.43 -9.19 5.31
N CYS A 657 42.36 -7.95 5.78
CA CYS A 657 43.12 -6.84 5.18
C CYS A 657 44.64 -6.99 5.20
N ASP A 658 45.16 -7.82 6.11
CA ASP A 658 46.60 -8.11 6.21
C ASP A 658 47.02 -9.28 5.30
N SER A 659 46.07 -9.95 4.67
CA SER A 659 46.35 -11.04 3.74
C SER A 659 46.88 -10.51 2.41
N PRO A 660 47.67 -11.30 1.65
CA PRO A 660 48.00 -10.95 0.28
C PRO A 660 46.73 -10.69 -0.54
N ALA A 661 46.78 -9.71 -1.44
CA ALA A 661 45.64 -9.37 -2.29
C ALA A 661 45.16 -10.63 -3.04
N PRO A 662 43.87 -11.00 -2.93
CA PRO A 662 43.36 -12.21 -3.57
C PRO A 662 43.42 -12.07 -5.09
N SER A 663 43.60 -13.20 -5.79
CA SER A 663 43.48 -13.22 -7.24
C SER A 663 42.04 -12.88 -7.67
N MET A 664 41.88 -12.29 -8.85
CA MET A 664 40.55 -12.04 -9.40
C MET A 664 39.77 -13.36 -9.62
N GLU A 665 40.46 -14.45 -9.97
CA GLU A 665 39.84 -15.77 -10.09
C GLU A 665 39.19 -16.23 -8.77
N LEU A 666 39.87 -16.02 -7.63
CA LEU A 666 39.29 -16.34 -6.32
C LEU A 666 38.04 -15.50 -6.05
N ILE A 667 38.09 -14.20 -6.33
CA ILE A 667 36.93 -13.31 -6.13
C ILE A 667 35.74 -13.70 -7.01
N GLU A 668 36.00 -14.09 -8.26
CA GLU A 668 34.97 -14.61 -9.17
C GLU A 668 34.36 -15.92 -8.65
N ASP A 669 35.19 -16.85 -8.15
CA ASP A 669 34.72 -18.08 -7.52
C ASP A 669 33.85 -17.79 -6.28
N LEU A 670 34.29 -16.90 -5.40
CA LEU A 670 33.49 -16.47 -4.24
C LEU A 670 32.16 -15.85 -4.67
N HIS A 671 32.17 -14.97 -5.66
CA HIS A 671 30.94 -14.36 -6.14
C HIS A 671 29.98 -15.37 -6.77
N ASN A 672 30.48 -16.35 -7.52
CA ASN A 672 29.67 -17.44 -8.06
C ASN A 672 29.06 -18.33 -6.96
N LEU A 673 29.82 -18.63 -5.91
CA LEU A 673 29.30 -19.34 -4.73
C LEU A 673 28.18 -18.55 -4.03
N TYR A 674 28.30 -17.23 -3.94
CA TYR A 674 27.25 -16.36 -3.43
C TYR A 674 25.99 -16.39 -4.31
N LEU A 675 26.16 -16.26 -5.64
CA LEU A 675 25.04 -16.32 -6.58
C LEU A 675 24.28 -17.65 -6.53
N ASN A 676 24.96 -18.77 -6.23
CA ASN A 676 24.30 -20.07 -6.02
C ASN A 676 23.30 -20.06 -4.86
N VAL A 677 23.59 -19.30 -3.80
CA VAL A 677 22.70 -19.12 -2.65
C VAL A 677 21.64 -18.08 -2.95
N GLN A 678 22.05 -16.91 -3.47
CA GLN A 678 21.17 -15.78 -3.75
C GLN A 678 20.01 -16.16 -4.69
N ARG A 679 20.29 -16.89 -5.78
CA ARG A 679 19.26 -17.30 -6.76
C ARG A 679 18.20 -18.25 -6.20
N ARG A 680 18.45 -18.87 -5.05
CA ARG A 680 17.54 -19.82 -4.41
C ARG A 680 16.81 -19.21 -3.21
N LYS A 681 17.33 -18.12 -2.65
CA LYS A 681 16.83 -17.47 -1.44
C LYS A 681 15.69 -16.52 -1.78
N HIS A 682 14.47 -16.93 -1.43
CA HIS A 682 13.25 -16.14 -1.67
C HIS A 682 12.59 -15.66 -0.36
N ASP A 683 13.08 -16.08 0.81
CA ASP A 683 12.50 -15.69 2.11
C ASP A 683 12.79 -14.24 2.48
N ILE A 684 13.86 -13.66 1.93
CA ILE A 684 14.15 -12.23 1.88
C ILE A 684 14.64 -11.96 0.46
N ASN A 685 13.74 -11.56 -0.42
CA ASN A 685 14.04 -11.43 -1.84
C ASN A 685 14.77 -10.11 -2.13
N LEU A 686 16.08 -10.18 -2.35
CA LEU A 686 16.95 -9.04 -2.62
C LEU A 686 17.58 -9.13 -4.01
N PHE A 687 17.99 -7.99 -4.54
CA PHE A 687 18.89 -7.95 -5.69
C PHE A 687 20.25 -8.58 -5.36
N ALA A 688 20.95 -9.05 -6.39
CA ALA A 688 22.29 -9.61 -6.22
C ALA A 688 23.29 -8.48 -5.90
N LEU A 689 24.07 -8.69 -4.84
CA LEU A 689 25.11 -7.75 -4.41
C LEU A 689 26.26 -7.72 -5.42
N PRO A 690 26.98 -6.60 -5.56
CA PRO A 690 28.02 -6.45 -6.57
C PRO A 690 29.31 -7.17 -6.15
N MET A 691 30.05 -7.70 -7.14
CA MET A 691 31.28 -8.48 -6.89
C MET A 691 32.40 -7.67 -6.20
N ASN A 692 32.44 -6.35 -6.42
CA ASN A 692 33.41 -5.46 -5.77
C ASN A 692 33.25 -5.43 -4.23
N LEU A 693 32.09 -5.79 -3.69
CA LEU A 693 31.85 -5.86 -2.24
C LEU A 693 32.90 -6.73 -1.54
N TRP A 694 33.25 -7.89 -2.10
CA TRP A 694 34.23 -8.80 -1.51
C TRP A 694 35.63 -8.18 -1.42
N LEU A 695 35.99 -7.38 -2.43
CA LEU A 695 37.27 -6.66 -2.48
C LEU A 695 37.30 -5.49 -1.49
N GLU A 696 36.20 -4.72 -1.39
CA GLU A 696 36.11 -3.61 -0.43
C GLU A 696 36.10 -4.12 1.01
N MET A 697 35.39 -5.23 1.29
CA MET A 697 35.44 -5.90 2.59
C MET A 697 36.87 -6.24 3.00
N LEU A 698 37.65 -6.85 2.11
CA LEU A 698 39.03 -7.22 2.40
C LEU A 698 39.98 -6.02 2.54
N LYS A 699 39.56 -4.78 2.25
CA LYS A 699 40.37 -3.59 2.58
C LYS A 699 40.20 -3.14 4.03
N HIS A 700 39.25 -3.71 4.75
CA HIS A 700 38.81 -3.24 6.05
C HIS A 700 39.16 -4.23 7.18
N PRO A 701 39.74 -3.78 8.31
CA PRO A 701 40.25 -4.66 9.38
C PRO A 701 39.18 -5.40 10.18
N GLY A 702 37.94 -4.92 10.13
CA GLY A 702 36.78 -5.58 10.74
C GLY A 702 36.22 -6.73 9.91
N TRP A 703 36.48 -6.82 8.61
CA TRP A 703 35.92 -7.87 7.76
C TRP A 703 36.89 -9.05 7.62
N GLU A 704 36.34 -10.26 7.71
CA GLU A 704 37.05 -11.52 7.46
C GLU A 704 36.22 -12.36 6.46
N LEU A 705 36.89 -12.96 5.47
CA LEU A 705 36.27 -13.98 4.61
C LEU A 705 36.86 -15.35 4.96
N LEU A 706 36.03 -16.20 5.57
CA LEU A 706 36.37 -17.60 5.80
C LEU A 706 36.10 -18.36 4.51
N VAL A 707 37.15 -18.86 3.85
CA VAL A 707 37.07 -19.58 2.57
C VAL A 707 37.32 -21.06 2.81
N PHE A 708 36.36 -21.89 2.41
CA PHE A 708 36.33 -23.32 2.68
C PHE A 708 36.74 -24.09 1.43
N ARG A 709 37.73 -24.97 1.57
CA ARG A 709 38.17 -25.95 0.57
C ARG A 709 38.06 -27.36 1.12
N ILE A 710 37.95 -28.32 0.22
CA ILE A 710 38.03 -29.74 0.54
C ILE A 710 39.14 -30.28 -0.37
N ALA A 711 40.05 -31.07 0.19
CA ALA A 711 41.13 -31.65 -0.60
C ALA A 711 40.56 -32.66 -1.63
N PRO A 712 41.16 -32.82 -2.83
CA PRO A 712 40.66 -33.76 -3.84
C PRO A 712 40.51 -35.20 -3.34
N GLU A 713 41.38 -35.67 -2.45
CA GLU A 713 41.31 -36.98 -1.80
C GLU A 713 40.09 -37.18 -0.89
N HIS A 714 39.48 -36.08 -0.45
CA HIS A 714 38.25 -36.04 0.32
C HIS A 714 37.03 -35.69 -0.55
N GLY A 715 37.17 -35.73 -1.88
CA GLY A 715 36.09 -35.47 -2.83
C GLY A 715 35.91 -33.99 -3.20
N GLY A 716 36.87 -33.14 -2.86
CA GLY A 716 36.90 -31.73 -3.22
C GLY A 716 37.12 -31.45 -4.70
N ASP A 717 37.16 -30.17 -5.04
CA ASP A 717 37.38 -29.74 -6.42
C ASP A 717 38.80 -30.12 -6.91
N PRO A 718 38.95 -30.75 -8.10
CA PRO A 718 40.25 -31.21 -8.60
C PRO A 718 41.31 -30.10 -8.73
N ASP A 719 40.88 -28.86 -8.97
CA ASP A 719 41.74 -27.70 -9.14
C ASP A 719 41.95 -26.94 -7.82
N GLY A 720 41.46 -27.47 -6.69
CA GLY A 720 41.59 -26.85 -5.37
C GLY A 720 40.74 -25.60 -5.18
N ARG A 721 39.68 -25.44 -5.98
CA ARG A 721 38.77 -24.29 -5.92
C ARG A 721 37.96 -24.27 -4.62
N PRO A 722 37.58 -23.08 -4.12
CA PRO A 722 36.75 -22.99 -2.92
C PRO A 722 35.38 -23.63 -3.14
N VAL A 723 34.91 -24.38 -2.15
CA VAL A 723 33.59 -25.02 -2.15
C VAL A 723 32.55 -24.18 -1.40
N GLY A 724 32.99 -23.24 -0.58
CA GLY A 724 32.12 -22.30 0.12
C GLY A 724 32.90 -21.14 0.75
N PHE A 725 32.19 -20.11 1.19
CA PHE A 725 32.73 -19.03 2.00
C PHE A 725 31.69 -18.43 2.94
N MET A 726 32.17 -17.79 4.00
CA MET A 726 31.39 -16.97 4.90
C MET A 726 32.09 -15.63 5.08
N SER A 727 31.37 -14.54 4.84
CA SER A 727 31.80 -13.21 5.21
C SER A 727 31.33 -12.90 6.63
N CYS A 728 32.27 -12.46 7.45
CA CYS A 728 32.03 -12.12 8.84
C CYS A 728 32.58 -10.76 9.18
N TYR A 729 31.85 -10.01 9.99
CA TYR A 729 32.29 -8.74 10.53
C TYR A 729 32.58 -8.85 12.02
N LYS A 730 33.76 -8.38 12.41
CA LYS A 730 34.30 -8.35 13.76
C LYS A 730 34.06 -6.97 14.34
N GLY A 731 33.03 -6.86 15.18
CA GLY A 731 32.78 -5.69 16.01
C GLY A 731 33.60 -5.73 17.31
N LYS A 732 33.32 -4.78 18.19
CA LYS A 732 34.03 -4.64 19.48
C LYS A 732 33.84 -5.83 20.42
N ASP A 733 32.63 -6.35 20.53
CA ASP A 733 32.20 -7.38 21.49
C ASP A 733 31.30 -8.45 20.84
N HIS A 734 31.21 -8.44 19.51
CA HIS A 734 30.33 -9.33 18.77
C HIS A 734 30.92 -9.69 17.41
N TYR A 735 30.46 -10.81 16.87
CA TYR A 735 30.84 -11.33 15.56
C TYR A 735 29.59 -11.53 14.71
N VAL A 736 29.51 -10.89 13.54
CA VAL A 736 28.33 -10.93 12.66
C VAL A 736 28.60 -11.81 11.46
N MET A 737 27.80 -12.86 11.28
CA MET A 737 27.77 -13.64 10.06
C MET A 737 26.87 -12.95 9.04
N SER A 738 27.44 -12.41 7.97
CA SER A 738 26.72 -11.53 7.04
C SER A 738 26.23 -12.28 5.79
N MET A 739 27.14 -12.76 4.95
CA MET A 739 26.79 -13.47 3.71
C MET A 739 27.54 -14.78 3.57
N VAL A 740 26.84 -15.77 3.02
CA VAL A 740 27.34 -17.11 2.76
C VAL A 740 27.24 -17.43 1.27
N GLY A 741 28.28 -18.05 0.73
CA GLY A 741 28.24 -18.69 -0.58
C GLY A 741 28.62 -20.16 -0.43
N ILE A 742 27.85 -21.06 -1.02
CA ILE A 742 28.12 -22.50 -0.97
C ILE A 742 27.87 -23.16 -2.30
N ASN A 743 28.70 -24.16 -2.62
CA ASN A 743 28.42 -25.08 -3.71
C ASN A 743 27.43 -26.15 -3.21
N SER A 744 26.27 -26.23 -3.85
CA SER A 744 25.20 -27.12 -3.44
C SER A 744 25.55 -28.62 -3.51
N GLN A 745 26.56 -28.99 -4.31
CA GLN A 745 27.04 -30.38 -4.40
C GLN A 745 27.58 -30.91 -3.05
N TYR A 746 28.11 -30.01 -2.21
CA TYR A 746 28.77 -30.34 -0.96
C TYR A 746 27.86 -30.16 0.27
N THR A 747 26.64 -29.64 0.08
CA THR A 747 25.71 -29.34 1.18
C THR A 747 25.20 -30.61 1.87
N GLU A 748 24.81 -31.63 1.12
CA GLU A 748 24.32 -32.90 1.69
C GLU A 748 25.45 -33.88 2.00
N SER A 749 26.43 -33.98 1.10
CA SER A 749 27.52 -34.95 1.17
C SER A 749 28.53 -34.64 2.30
N HIS A 750 28.82 -33.36 2.52
CA HIS A 750 29.84 -32.90 3.47
C HIS A 750 29.28 -31.97 4.55
N HIS A 751 27.95 -31.79 4.60
CA HIS A 751 27.29 -30.87 5.54
C HIS A 751 27.87 -29.44 5.51
N LEU A 752 28.37 -28.99 4.35
CA LEU A 752 29.11 -27.73 4.18
C LEU A 752 28.42 -26.53 4.84
N TYR A 753 27.10 -26.39 4.69
CA TYR A 753 26.36 -25.28 5.29
C TYR A 753 26.50 -25.23 6.81
N ARG A 754 26.42 -26.39 7.49
CA ARG A 754 26.62 -26.48 8.95
C ARG A 754 28.07 -26.24 9.34
N GLN A 755 29.01 -26.67 8.50
CA GLN A 755 30.42 -26.39 8.71
C GLN A 755 30.69 -24.88 8.70
N THR A 756 29.99 -24.11 7.85
CA THR A 756 30.15 -22.65 7.83
C THR A 756 29.75 -21.99 9.16
N PHE A 757 28.66 -22.45 9.80
CA PHE A 757 28.27 -21.97 11.14
C PHE A 757 29.31 -22.35 12.19
N TYR A 758 29.70 -23.63 12.23
CA TYR A 758 30.63 -24.11 13.24
C TYR A 758 31.99 -23.40 13.17
N GLN A 759 32.57 -23.27 11.98
CA GLN A 759 33.87 -22.60 11.81
C GLN A 759 33.79 -21.10 12.14
N SER A 760 32.66 -20.45 11.86
CA SER A 760 32.45 -19.04 12.23
C SER A 760 32.32 -18.86 13.75
N ILE A 761 31.59 -19.76 14.43
CA ILE A 761 31.47 -19.77 15.90
C ILE A 761 32.83 -20.05 16.54
N LYS A 762 33.55 -21.04 16.03
CA LYS A 762 34.92 -21.37 16.43
C LYS A 762 35.84 -20.14 16.30
N ARG A 763 35.75 -19.41 15.19
CA ARG A 763 36.49 -18.17 14.99
C ARG A 763 36.12 -17.11 16.03
N ALA A 764 34.83 -16.94 16.35
CA ALA A 764 34.39 -16.01 17.40
C ALA A 764 34.93 -16.36 18.80
N ILE A 765 34.94 -17.66 19.15
CA ILE A 765 35.54 -18.15 20.41
C ILE A 765 37.03 -17.82 20.46
N GLN A 766 37.77 -18.07 19.38
CA GLN A 766 39.20 -17.74 19.28
C GLN A 766 39.48 -16.24 19.41
N LEU A 767 38.60 -15.40 18.86
CA LEU A 767 38.64 -13.95 18.99
C LEU A 767 38.14 -13.45 20.36
N LYS A 768 37.62 -14.34 21.21
CA LYS A 768 37.03 -14.04 22.53
C LYS A 768 35.87 -13.06 22.46
N LEU A 769 35.05 -13.18 21.41
CA LEU A 769 33.85 -12.36 21.23
C LEU A 769 32.64 -13.08 21.87
N PRO A 770 31.98 -12.48 22.86
CA PRO A 770 30.93 -13.14 23.64
C PRO A 770 29.59 -13.29 22.88
N VAL A 771 29.38 -12.58 21.78
CA VAL A 771 28.11 -12.60 21.04
C VAL A 771 28.35 -12.90 19.57
N VAL A 772 27.54 -13.79 18.99
CA VAL A 772 27.56 -14.12 17.56
C VAL A 772 26.17 -13.91 16.95
N HIS A 773 26.07 -13.00 16.00
CA HIS A 773 24.87 -12.81 15.20
C HIS A 773 24.91 -13.78 14.01
N LEU A 774 24.00 -14.75 13.99
CA LEU A 774 23.94 -15.82 12.99
C LEU A 774 23.05 -15.44 11.78
N GLY A 775 22.54 -14.22 11.76
CA GLY A 775 21.71 -13.67 10.69
C GLY A 775 20.24 -14.07 10.77
N ILE A 776 19.46 -13.43 9.91
CA ILE A 776 18.03 -13.66 9.69
C ILE A 776 17.84 -14.92 8.83
N ASP A 777 16.89 -15.80 9.19
CA ASP A 777 16.51 -17.08 8.52
C ASP A 777 17.02 -18.38 9.17
N ALA A 778 16.62 -19.53 8.60
CA ALA A 778 17.13 -20.87 8.94
C ALA A 778 17.11 -21.22 10.44
N ASN A 779 16.11 -20.70 11.17
CA ASN A 779 16.02 -20.73 12.64
C ASN A 779 16.25 -22.13 13.22
N LYS A 780 15.66 -23.17 12.62
CA LYS A 780 15.83 -24.55 13.10
C LYS A 780 17.28 -25.06 13.05
N GLU A 781 18.05 -24.67 12.04
CA GLU A 781 19.46 -25.06 11.97
C GLU A 781 20.29 -24.23 12.96
N LYS A 782 20.07 -22.92 13.05
CA LYS A 782 20.80 -22.03 13.98
C LYS A 782 20.53 -22.35 15.45
N GLN A 783 19.30 -22.72 15.82
CA GLN A 783 18.95 -23.21 17.16
C GLN A 783 19.71 -24.49 17.55
N ARG A 784 20.12 -25.33 16.60
CA ARG A 784 20.96 -26.51 16.89
C ARG A 784 22.38 -26.14 17.29
N PHE A 785 22.81 -24.92 16.97
CA PHE A 785 24.07 -24.33 17.46
C PHE A 785 23.86 -23.53 18.75
N GLY A 786 22.71 -23.64 19.41
CA GLY A 786 22.42 -22.97 20.68
C GLY A 786 21.96 -21.53 20.54
N ALA A 787 21.62 -21.08 19.33
CA ALA A 787 21.11 -19.73 19.10
C ALA A 787 19.73 -19.54 19.72
N GLU A 788 19.51 -18.34 20.27
CA GLU A 788 18.21 -17.83 20.64
C GLU A 788 17.61 -17.06 19.47
N THR A 789 16.30 -17.16 19.32
CA THR A 789 15.56 -16.55 18.22
C THR A 789 14.78 -15.36 18.73
N HIS A 790 14.98 -14.20 18.12
CA HIS A 790 14.36 -12.94 18.51
C HIS A 790 13.44 -12.46 17.40
N ALA A 791 12.19 -12.16 17.77
CA ALA A 791 11.25 -11.52 16.87
C ALA A 791 11.47 -10.01 16.89
N THR A 792 11.63 -9.42 15.71
CA THR A 792 11.66 -7.98 15.52
C THR A 792 10.53 -7.57 14.58
N CYS A 793 10.30 -6.28 14.50
CA CYS A 793 9.25 -5.72 13.67
C CYS A 793 9.74 -4.53 12.86
N VAL A 794 8.97 -4.20 11.83
CA VAL A 794 9.22 -3.11 10.91
C VAL A 794 8.01 -2.19 10.87
N TYR A 795 8.27 -0.90 11.08
CA TYR A 795 7.33 0.18 10.86
C TYR A 795 7.54 0.73 9.46
N TYR A 796 6.52 0.64 8.61
CA TYR A 796 6.61 1.10 7.24
C TYR A 796 5.47 2.07 6.91
N GLN A 797 5.75 2.98 5.99
CA GLN A 797 4.81 3.98 5.52
C GLN A 797 4.95 4.14 4.01
N THR A 798 3.85 4.00 3.28
CA THR A 798 3.80 4.00 1.80
C THR A 798 3.01 5.20 1.28
N THR A 799 3.41 5.73 0.12
CA THR A 799 2.71 6.85 -0.55
C THR A 799 1.49 6.40 -1.36
N ASP A 800 1.45 5.13 -1.74
CA ASP A 800 0.32 4.47 -2.40
C ASP A 800 0.26 2.99 -1.99
N HIS A 801 -0.81 2.29 -2.38
CA HIS A 801 -1.04 0.89 -2.04
C HIS A 801 -1.02 -0.03 -3.26
N TYR A 802 -0.49 0.44 -4.40
CA TYR A 802 -0.52 -0.30 -5.66
C TYR A 802 0.27 -1.61 -5.56
N ALA A 803 1.54 -1.54 -5.16
CA ALA A 803 2.40 -2.71 -5.06
C ALA A 803 1.83 -3.75 -4.08
N PHE A 804 1.33 -3.30 -2.93
CA PHE A 804 0.68 -4.16 -1.94
C PHE A 804 -0.51 -4.93 -2.54
N GLN A 805 -1.40 -4.25 -3.27
CA GLN A 805 -2.56 -4.90 -3.89
C GLN A 805 -2.17 -5.88 -5.00
N VAL A 806 -1.16 -5.56 -5.80
CA VAL A 806 -0.63 -6.49 -6.81
C VAL A 806 -0.02 -7.73 -6.13
N LEU A 807 0.64 -7.57 -4.99
CA LEU A 807 1.15 -8.71 -4.22
C LEU A 807 0.01 -9.56 -3.62
N GLU A 808 -1.05 -8.94 -3.09
CA GLU A 808 -2.26 -9.66 -2.65
C GLU A 808 -2.95 -10.40 -3.82
N ASN A 809 -2.97 -9.81 -5.01
CA ASN A 809 -3.45 -10.44 -6.23
C ASN A 809 -2.65 -11.72 -6.58
N ILE A 810 -1.32 -11.65 -6.47
CA ILE A 810 -0.43 -12.79 -6.70
C ILE A 810 -0.64 -13.87 -5.64
N LYS A 811 -0.75 -13.49 -4.35
CA LYS A 811 -1.08 -14.40 -3.25
C LYS A 811 -2.38 -15.15 -3.49
N ALA A 812 -3.43 -14.44 -3.89
CA ALA A 812 -4.73 -15.03 -4.18
C ALA A 812 -4.66 -16.05 -5.35
N ASN A 813 -3.86 -15.76 -6.37
CA ASN A 813 -3.64 -16.69 -7.49
C ASN A 813 -2.89 -17.96 -7.06
N LEU A 814 -1.86 -17.82 -6.20
CA LEU A 814 -1.12 -18.96 -5.66
C LEU A 814 -1.98 -19.84 -4.75
N GLY A 815 -2.78 -19.23 -3.86
CA GLY A 815 -3.69 -19.95 -2.98
C GLY A 815 -4.70 -20.80 -3.76
N ASN A 816 -5.23 -20.27 -4.86
CA ASN A 816 -6.14 -21.02 -5.75
C ASN A 816 -5.44 -22.16 -6.49
N ALA A 817 -4.18 -21.99 -6.91
CA ALA A 817 -3.43 -23.06 -7.56
C ALA A 817 -3.20 -24.25 -6.60
N LEU A 818 -2.85 -23.96 -5.34
CA LEU A 818 -2.62 -24.98 -4.30
C LEU A 818 -3.90 -25.73 -3.89
N ALA A 819 -5.05 -25.05 -3.92
CA ALA A 819 -6.35 -25.64 -3.62
C ALA A 819 -6.86 -26.61 -4.71
N VAL A 820 -6.36 -26.53 -5.94
CA VAL A 820 -6.72 -27.43 -7.05
C VAL A 820 -5.84 -28.69 -7.08
N THR A 821 -4.69 -28.66 -6.41
CA THR A 821 -3.77 -29.81 -6.26
C THR A 821 -4.03 -30.68 -5.02
N ARG A 822 -5.01 -30.32 -4.19
CA ARG A 822 -5.53 -31.14 -3.08
C ARG A 822 -6.92 -31.61 -3.43
#